data_AF-A0A926CF44-F1
#
_entry.id   AF-A0A926CF44-F1
#
_cell.length_a   1.000
_cell.length_b   1.000
_cell.length_c   1.000
_cell.angle_alpha   90.00
_cell.angle_beta   90.00
_cell.angle_gamma   90.00
#
_symmetry.space_group_name_H-M   'P 1'
#
loop_
_entity.id
_entity.type
_entity.pdbx_description
1 polymer ?
#
loop_
_entity_poly.entity_id
_entity_poly.type
_entity_poly.pdbx_seq_one_letter_code
_entity_poly.pdbx_strand_id
1 'polypeptide(L)'
;MVRRLPGLRFEARAPKPDVVLPRMDIAAFVGFAARGPLNIPVAIEDVAQFAEIFGPDAPLAWDRQRGAMVYAFLAPAVRAFFRGGGRRCWVIRVADEKAHTARFTLTTLKAYSETGLSAQPVQLMARSPGSWADDLRVQATLERRALPEALLDELASSLPLGLWAVAVGKHIPLGPRATRLGLAQGELVRIVADNRTLWCVVARGGTTIRVAMIEALADLLSPPARPLCEALTCALWVWDGSAMPLRLSGLGFAPDHPRYIGALPSDHMLFGQDSPSATPEVPDRRALWREVASPRFPLAGMDGKALLLPSDMPTLPNRAFAAAPDMEDRRTALERDGLSDFSYELFLDQGMDDTTMFSLAAQAEWLRYQQPEPRRLRGIHAAYEIEEVSLIAVPDALHVGWERYTPPKPASSLRSVAPERPTWWPFLACAAPDGPLLDIEVRSTGAVLLSWHAAVSEPAWLIEEACEPDFADPTIVRPASDESATLWPGDVMQTRLPNRTAGDYFYRVRAERDSGAGPWSNAVVAEVPDGEQTLPRYEHFLPCNLRVMETPELQIAAAPDDNGTLTLSWNPSPNAGVRYIVEEAARHDWIGAHTLSETASTVLTIYGRPAGVYYYRVRAVLEDATSDWSNGVVVQVQPPPVWALRLPASDRLEREQRLTTLLAVQRALLRMCAARGDTFALLALPESARADDALAATTLLTSATS
;
A
#
# COMPACT_ATOMS: atom_id res chain seq x y z
N MET A 1 -77.22 -5.20 37.06
CA MET A 1 -77.93 -3.90 37.11
C MET A 1 -77.04 -2.86 37.77
N VAL A 2 -76.24 -2.14 36.97
CA VAL A 2 -75.77 -0.77 37.23
C VAL A 2 -75.94 -0.10 35.86
N ARG A 3 -76.82 0.90 35.79
CA ARG A 3 -77.29 1.50 34.55
C ARG A 3 -76.18 2.42 34.00
N ARG A 4 -75.47 2.01 32.94
CA ARG A 4 -74.50 2.86 32.25
C ARG A 4 -75.26 3.87 31.38
N LEU A 5 -75.09 5.16 31.65
CA LEU A 5 -75.66 6.26 30.85
C LEU A 5 -74.98 6.28 29.46
N PRO A 6 -75.73 6.40 28.36
CA PRO A 6 -75.15 6.55 27.03
C PRO A 6 -74.39 7.88 26.91
N GLY A 7 -73.12 7.83 26.49
CA GLY A 7 -72.32 9.03 26.18
C GLY A 7 -71.20 9.39 27.16
N LEU A 8 -71.05 8.67 28.28
CA LEU A 8 -69.96 8.88 29.24
C LEU A 8 -69.05 7.64 29.33
N ARG A 9 -67.80 7.81 28.92
CA ARG A 9 -66.75 6.78 28.99
C ARG A 9 -65.84 7.11 30.17
N PHE A 10 -65.80 6.24 31.19
CA PHE A 10 -64.82 6.34 32.26
C PHE A 10 -63.52 5.68 31.78
N GLU A 11 -62.52 6.49 31.48
CA GLU A 11 -61.16 6.02 31.26
C GLU A 11 -60.42 6.19 32.58
N ALA A 12 -60.11 5.09 33.25
CA ALA A 12 -59.26 5.11 34.43
C ALA A 12 -57.84 5.46 33.97
N ARG A 13 -57.52 6.76 33.91
CA ARG A 13 -56.14 7.20 33.86
C ARG A 13 -55.52 6.88 35.21
N ALA A 14 -54.56 5.96 35.22
CA ALA A 14 -53.67 5.80 36.36
C ALA A 14 -53.13 7.19 36.74
N PRO A 15 -53.05 7.53 38.04
CA PRO A 15 -52.40 8.76 38.46
C PRO A 15 -51.03 8.82 37.79
N LYS A 16 -50.70 9.94 37.14
CA LYS A 16 -49.30 10.17 36.78
C LYS A 16 -48.52 10.10 38.09
N PRO A 17 -47.58 9.17 38.26
CA PRO A 17 -46.79 9.13 39.47
C PRO A 17 -46.09 10.49 39.63
N ASP A 18 -46.18 11.10 40.81
CA ASP A 18 -45.56 12.40 41.12
C ASP A 18 -44.02 12.35 41.00
N VAL A 19 -43.47 11.14 40.90
CA VAL A 19 -42.08 10.85 40.58
C VAL A 19 -42.05 9.97 39.33
N VAL A 20 -41.67 10.54 38.20
CA VAL A 20 -41.18 9.74 37.07
C VAL A 20 -39.84 9.18 37.55
N LEU A 21 -39.81 7.91 37.95
CA LEU A 21 -38.55 7.22 38.18
C LEU A 21 -37.68 7.41 36.92
N PRO A 22 -36.39 7.75 37.06
CA PRO A 22 -35.49 7.87 35.92
C PRO A 22 -35.62 6.64 35.03
N ARG A 23 -35.58 6.86 33.72
CA ARG A 23 -35.55 5.75 32.76
C ARG A 23 -34.30 4.90 33.02
N MET A 24 -34.48 3.74 33.64
CA MET A 24 -33.38 2.79 33.93
C MET A 24 -32.95 1.98 32.68
N ASP A 25 -33.26 2.43 31.47
CA ASP A 25 -33.07 1.67 30.23
C ASP A 25 -31.99 2.23 29.29
N ILE A 26 -31.27 3.29 29.70
CA ILE A 26 -30.21 3.90 28.90
C ILE A 26 -28.84 3.45 29.42
N ALA A 27 -28.16 2.66 28.59
CA ALA A 27 -26.81 2.18 28.84
C ALA A 27 -25.75 3.11 28.24
N ALA A 28 -24.56 3.14 28.82
CA ALA A 28 -23.33 3.70 28.26
C ALA A 28 -22.33 2.58 27.96
N PHE A 29 -21.74 2.59 26.77
CA PHE A 29 -20.68 1.67 26.36
C PHE A 29 -19.39 2.45 26.10
N VAL A 30 -18.31 2.02 26.73
CA VAL A 30 -16.99 2.65 26.60
C VAL A 30 -16.01 1.65 26.00
N GLY A 31 -15.32 2.00 24.92
CA GLY A 31 -14.40 1.05 24.28
C GLY A 31 -13.77 1.57 22.99
N PHE A 32 -13.21 0.65 22.22
CA PHE A 32 -12.47 0.95 21.00
C PHE A 32 -13.41 0.93 19.79
N ALA A 33 -13.28 1.93 18.92
CA ALA A 33 -14.00 2.01 17.65
C ALA A 33 -13.05 2.42 16.52
N ALA A 34 -13.38 2.05 15.28
CA ALA A 34 -12.54 2.30 14.12
C ALA A 34 -12.40 3.79 13.82
N ARG A 35 -13.46 4.57 14.07
CA ARG A 35 -13.51 6.03 13.88
C ARG A 35 -14.50 6.65 14.86
N GLY A 36 -14.72 7.96 14.78
CA GLY A 36 -15.62 8.67 15.69
C GLY A 36 -14.89 9.62 16.63
N PRO A 37 -15.61 10.49 17.35
CA PRO A 37 -14.98 11.42 18.28
C PRO A 37 -14.39 10.69 19.49
N LEU A 38 -13.15 11.03 19.87
CA LEU A 38 -12.50 10.46 21.04
C LEU A 38 -13.00 11.14 22.31
N ASN A 39 -13.30 10.34 23.34
CA ASN A 39 -13.72 10.78 24.68
C ASN A 39 -14.99 11.65 24.74
N ILE A 40 -15.71 11.80 23.62
CA ILE A 40 -16.98 12.53 23.57
C ILE A 40 -18.12 11.51 23.60
N PRO A 41 -19.03 11.58 24.57
CA PRO A 41 -20.21 10.76 24.57
C PRO A 41 -21.15 11.09 23.41
N VAL A 42 -21.56 10.07 22.67
CA VAL A 42 -22.51 10.21 21.56
C VAL A 42 -23.72 9.32 21.82
N ALA A 43 -24.92 9.90 21.78
CA ALA A 43 -26.17 9.15 21.87
C ALA A 43 -26.45 8.44 20.53
N ILE A 44 -26.76 7.15 20.63
CA ILE A 44 -27.05 6.25 19.52
C ILE A 44 -28.41 5.61 19.74
N GLU A 45 -29.26 5.61 18.71
CA GLU A 45 -30.62 5.09 18.73
C GLU A 45 -30.77 3.79 17.93
N ASP A 46 -29.84 3.49 17.03
CA ASP A 46 -29.79 2.23 16.31
C ASP A 46 -28.37 1.83 15.83
N VAL A 47 -28.26 0.60 15.30
CA VAL A 47 -26.99 0.03 14.83
C VAL A 47 -26.47 0.71 13.55
N ALA A 48 -27.34 1.25 12.70
CA ALA A 48 -26.92 1.92 11.47
C ALA A 48 -26.25 3.26 11.80
N GLN A 49 -26.82 4.01 12.75
CA GLN A 49 -26.23 5.22 13.29
C GLN A 49 -24.88 4.94 13.97
N PHE A 50 -24.77 3.83 14.73
CA PHE A 50 -23.48 3.40 15.26
C PHE A 50 -22.44 3.21 14.14
N ALA A 51 -22.77 2.47 13.08
CA ALA A 51 -21.84 2.18 11.99
C ALA A 51 -21.47 3.45 11.18
N GLU A 52 -22.40 4.39 11.04
CA GLU A 52 -22.16 5.69 10.39
C GLU A 52 -21.12 6.51 11.17
N ILE A 53 -21.25 6.58 12.50
CA ILE A 53 -20.40 7.41 13.38
C ILE A 53 -19.10 6.69 13.76
N PHE A 54 -19.17 5.46 14.27
CA PHE A 54 -18.05 4.72 14.86
C PHE A 54 -17.39 3.72 13.90
N GLY A 55 -18.01 3.47 12.74
CA GLY A 55 -17.44 2.62 11.70
C GLY A 55 -17.66 1.12 11.93
N PRO A 56 -16.94 0.28 11.16
CA PRO A 56 -16.99 -1.18 11.31
C PRO A 56 -16.27 -1.63 12.59
N ASP A 57 -16.25 -2.95 12.81
CA ASP A 57 -15.50 -3.56 13.92
C ASP A 57 -14.02 -3.20 13.80
N ALA A 58 -13.46 -2.60 14.85
CA ALA A 58 -12.08 -2.11 14.85
C ALA A 58 -11.09 -3.29 14.96
N PRO A 59 -10.19 -3.49 14.00
CA PRO A 59 -9.14 -4.51 14.10
C PRO A 59 -8.12 -4.10 15.18
N LEU A 60 -7.64 -5.07 15.96
CA LEU A 60 -6.72 -4.82 17.08
C LEU A 60 -5.38 -5.53 16.86
N ALA A 61 -5.37 -6.85 17.00
CA ALA A 61 -4.14 -7.63 16.97
C ALA A 61 -4.39 -9.04 16.45
N TRP A 62 -3.34 -9.66 15.94
CA TRP A 62 -3.38 -11.03 15.45
C TRP A 62 -3.38 -12.04 16.60
N ASP A 63 -4.35 -12.95 16.62
CA ASP A 63 -4.33 -14.12 17.50
C ASP A 63 -3.43 -15.19 16.88
N ARG A 64 -2.25 -15.39 17.48
CA ARG A 64 -1.26 -16.38 17.03
C ARG A 64 -1.73 -17.82 17.18
N GLN A 65 -2.64 -18.10 18.12
CA GLN A 65 -3.13 -19.45 18.36
C GLN A 65 -4.25 -19.80 17.38
N ARG A 66 -5.12 -18.83 17.07
CA ARG A 66 -6.26 -19.02 16.16
C ARG A 66 -5.94 -18.70 14.69
N GLY A 67 -4.86 -17.98 14.43
CA GLY A 67 -4.52 -17.53 13.08
C GLY A 67 -5.56 -16.57 12.51
N ALA A 68 -6.07 -15.65 13.32
CA ALA A 68 -7.12 -14.71 12.93
C ALA A 68 -6.93 -13.32 13.56
N MET A 69 -7.47 -12.29 12.92
CA MET A 69 -7.50 -10.94 13.47
C MET A 69 -8.53 -10.86 14.61
N VAL A 70 -8.14 -10.27 15.73
CA VAL A 70 -9.03 -9.94 16.85
C VAL A 70 -9.55 -8.52 16.68
N TYR A 71 -10.82 -8.33 17.01
CA TYR A 71 -11.52 -7.06 16.88
C TYR A 71 -11.99 -6.55 18.24
N ALA A 72 -12.26 -5.24 18.31
CA ALA A 72 -12.86 -4.61 19.47
C ALA A 72 -14.26 -5.16 19.79
N PHE A 73 -14.56 -5.26 21.08
CA PHE A 73 -15.81 -5.77 21.63
C PHE A 73 -16.89 -4.69 21.76
N LEU A 74 -16.56 -3.40 21.66
CA LEU A 74 -17.54 -2.31 21.71
C LEU A 74 -18.68 -2.48 20.68
N ALA A 75 -18.34 -2.63 19.40
CA ALA A 75 -19.32 -2.72 18.33
C ALA A 75 -20.23 -3.97 18.45
N PRO A 76 -19.69 -5.19 18.71
CA PRO A 76 -20.51 -6.35 19.06
C PRO A 76 -21.42 -6.13 20.28
N ALA A 77 -20.94 -5.48 21.34
CA ALA A 77 -21.74 -5.22 22.54
C ALA A 77 -22.92 -4.29 22.28
N VAL A 78 -22.69 -3.19 21.53
CA VAL A 78 -23.75 -2.27 21.11
C VAL A 78 -24.79 -2.99 20.23
N ARG A 79 -24.34 -3.82 19.28
CA ARG A 79 -25.24 -4.64 18.45
C ARG A 79 -26.07 -5.61 19.29
N ALA A 80 -25.46 -6.25 20.28
CA ALA A 80 -26.16 -7.17 21.18
C ALA A 80 -27.21 -6.43 22.02
N PHE A 81 -26.92 -5.22 22.50
CA PHE A 81 -27.86 -4.37 23.24
C PHE A 81 -29.12 -4.05 22.41
N PHE A 82 -28.96 -3.57 21.18
CA PHE A 82 -30.11 -3.28 20.31
C PHE A 82 -30.88 -4.55 19.92
N ARG A 83 -30.18 -5.67 19.66
CA ARG A 83 -30.83 -6.97 19.42
C ARG A 83 -31.62 -7.45 20.64
N GLY A 84 -31.16 -7.11 21.85
CA GLY A 84 -31.83 -7.37 23.12
C GLY A 84 -33.02 -6.46 23.42
N GLY A 85 -33.38 -5.52 22.53
CA GLY A 85 -34.51 -4.61 22.69
C GLY A 85 -34.15 -3.24 23.26
N GLY A 86 -32.86 -2.92 23.40
CA GLY A 86 -32.39 -1.57 23.70
C GLY A 86 -32.85 -0.57 22.63
N ARG A 87 -33.22 0.64 23.04
CA ARG A 87 -33.72 1.70 22.13
C ARG A 87 -32.80 2.91 22.01
N ARG A 88 -31.90 3.09 22.98
CA ARG A 88 -30.92 4.17 23.01
C ARG A 88 -29.78 3.80 23.95
N CYS A 89 -28.56 4.11 23.55
CA CYS A 89 -27.38 4.01 24.40
C CYS A 89 -26.40 5.16 24.11
N TRP A 90 -25.53 5.45 25.06
CA TRP A 90 -24.38 6.32 24.85
C TRP A 90 -23.17 5.48 24.48
N VAL A 91 -22.35 5.99 23.56
CA VAL A 91 -21.08 5.38 23.17
C VAL A 91 -19.98 6.39 23.41
N ILE A 92 -18.91 5.96 24.08
CA ILE A 92 -17.70 6.74 24.30
C ILE A 92 -16.54 5.94 23.71
N ARG A 93 -16.00 6.44 22.59
CA ARG A 93 -14.78 5.87 21.99
C ARG A 93 -13.57 6.34 22.79
N VAL A 94 -12.68 5.41 23.12
CA VAL A 94 -11.44 5.70 23.84
C VAL A 94 -10.21 5.28 23.04
N ALA A 95 -9.13 6.04 23.22
CA ALA A 95 -7.80 5.80 22.68
C ALA A 95 -6.79 6.72 23.39
N ASP A 96 -5.50 6.44 23.26
CA ASP A 96 -4.43 7.34 23.69
C ASP A 96 -4.48 8.67 22.92
N GLU A 97 -4.06 9.77 23.55
CA GLU A 97 -3.97 11.10 22.92
C GLU A 97 -3.06 11.13 21.69
N LYS A 98 -2.12 10.18 21.60
CA LYS A 98 -1.21 10.01 20.45
C LYS A 98 -1.90 9.40 19.24
N ALA A 99 -3.19 9.06 19.31
CA ALA A 99 -3.97 8.62 18.16
C ALA A 99 -3.78 9.60 16.99
N HIS A 100 -3.40 9.06 15.82
CA HIS A 100 -2.98 9.87 14.69
C HIS A 100 -4.16 10.15 13.75
N THR A 101 -4.27 11.40 13.29
CA THR A 101 -5.24 11.77 12.27
C THR A 101 -4.56 11.85 10.92
N ALA A 102 -5.01 11.03 9.97
CA ALA A 102 -4.46 11.03 8.61
C ALA A 102 -4.59 12.41 7.96
N ARG A 103 -3.55 12.80 7.21
CA ARG A 103 -3.47 14.07 6.48
C ARG A 103 -3.40 13.80 4.98
N PHE A 104 -4.11 14.61 4.21
CA PHE A 104 -4.20 14.52 2.75
C PHE A 104 -3.67 15.80 2.13
N THR A 105 -2.56 15.71 1.41
CA THR A 105 -1.92 16.85 0.77
C THR A 105 -2.56 17.16 -0.58
N LEU A 106 -3.18 18.33 -0.70
CA LEU A 106 -3.78 18.82 -1.95
C LEU A 106 -2.79 19.72 -2.69
N THR A 107 -1.98 19.14 -3.57
CA THR A 107 -0.95 19.87 -4.34
C THR A 107 -1.53 20.94 -5.27
N THR A 108 -2.80 20.79 -5.67
CA THR A 108 -3.52 21.75 -6.53
C THR A 108 -4.10 22.94 -5.76
N LEU A 109 -3.82 23.05 -4.46
CA LEU A 109 -4.33 24.10 -3.59
C LEU A 109 -3.18 24.70 -2.80
N LYS A 110 -3.05 26.03 -2.85
CA LYS A 110 -1.98 26.76 -2.16
C LYS A 110 -2.58 27.75 -1.18
N ALA A 111 -2.01 27.84 0.02
CA ALA A 111 -2.40 28.84 1.00
C ALA A 111 -1.76 30.20 0.63
N TYR A 112 -2.50 31.28 0.82
CA TYR A 112 -2.06 32.65 0.60
C TYR A 112 -2.19 33.45 1.90
N SER A 113 -1.11 34.14 2.27
CA SER A 113 -1.04 35.07 3.40
C SER A 113 -0.63 36.46 2.91
N GLU A 114 -0.65 37.45 3.80
CA GLU A 114 -0.22 38.83 3.49
C GLU A 114 1.25 38.91 3.00
N THR A 115 2.06 37.92 3.35
CA THR A 115 3.46 37.76 2.94
C THR A 115 3.65 37.10 1.57
N GLY A 116 2.57 36.67 0.91
CA GLY A 116 2.61 36.03 -0.40
C GLY A 116 2.02 34.62 -0.44
N LEU A 117 2.28 33.92 -1.55
CA LEU A 117 1.84 32.56 -1.75
C LEU A 117 2.74 31.59 -0.98
N SER A 118 2.13 30.70 -0.20
CA SER A 118 2.87 29.65 0.51
C SER A 118 3.49 28.67 -0.49
N ALA A 119 4.75 28.30 -0.24
CA ALA A 119 5.41 27.20 -0.93
C ALA A 119 4.84 25.82 -0.50
N GLN A 120 4.21 25.75 0.67
CA GLN A 120 3.67 24.50 1.21
C GLN A 120 2.25 24.25 0.69
N PRO A 121 1.96 23.03 0.18
CA PRO A 121 0.62 22.64 -0.24
C PRO A 121 -0.36 22.61 0.94
N VAL A 122 -1.63 22.81 0.65
CA VAL A 122 -2.68 22.75 1.68
C VAL A 122 -2.97 21.30 2.04
N GLN A 123 -3.20 21.05 3.32
CA GLN A 123 -3.57 19.74 3.84
C GLN A 123 -5.00 19.75 4.38
N LEU A 124 -5.71 18.65 4.13
CA LEU A 124 -6.95 18.29 4.82
C LEU A 124 -6.68 17.15 5.79
N MET A 125 -7.53 17.00 6.79
CA MET A 125 -7.43 15.91 7.76
C MET A 125 -8.57 14.93 7.56
N ALA A 126 -8.38 13.67 7.96
CA ALA A 126 -9.51 12.80 8.25
C ALA A 126 -10.34 13.40 9.39
N ARG A 127 -11.67 13.19 9.37
CA ARG A 127 -12.57 13.78 10.38
C ARG A 127 -12.32 13.31 11.82
N SER A 128 -11.67 12.16 12.00
CA SER A 128 -11.32 11.59 13.30
C SER A 128 -10.01 10.80 13.22
N PRO A 129 -9.26 10.68 14.34
CA PRO A 129 -8.06 9.84 14.41
C PRO A 129 -8.35 8.36 14.12
N GLY A 130 -7.34 7.65 13.60
CA GLY A 130 -7.33 6.20 13.41
C GLY A 130 -6.95 5.74 11.99
N SER A 131 -6.67 4.45 11.88
CA SER A 131 -6.28 3.73 10.67
C SER A 131 -7.41 3.57 9.64
N TRP A 132 -8.66 3.87 10.02
CA TRP A 132 -9.83 3.80 9.13
C TRP A 132 -9.70 4.67 7.86
N ALA A 133 -8.78 5.65 7.86
CA ALA A 133 -8.55 6.57 6.77
C ALA A 133 -7.48 6.10 5.76
N ASP A 134 -6.80 4.98 6.02
CA ASP A 134 -5.63 4.50 5.25
C ASP A 134 -5.97 4.27 3.75
N ASP A 135 -7.19 3.78 3.47
CA ASP A 135 -7.66 3.48 2.12
C ASP A 135 -8.31 4.68 1.40
N LEU A 136 -8.44 5.83 2.08
CA LEU A 136 -9.06 6.99 1.47
C LEU A 136 -8.18 7.58 0.37
N ARG A 137 -8.82 8.01 -0.71
CA ARG A 137 -8.20 8.85 -1.74
C ARG A 137 -9.01 10.12 -1.89
N VAL A 138 -8.33 11.27 -1.92
CA VAL A 138 -8.98 12.59 -1.88
C VAL A 138 -8.55 13.46 -3.05
N GLN A 139 -9.50 14.12 -3.71
CA GLN A 139 -9.19 15.09 -4.75
C GLN A 139 -10.10 16.32 -4.66
N ALA A 140 -9.54 17.49 -4.97
CA ALA A 140 -10.31 18.71 -5.19
C ALA A 140 -10.43 18.99 -6.69
N THR A 141 -11.64 19.31 -7.15
CA THR A 141 -11.90 19.75 -8.54
C THR A 141 -12.49 21.16 -8.55
N LEU A 142 -12.09 21.95 -9.54
CA LEU A 142 -12.50 23.35 -9.68
C LEU A 142 -13.89 23.45 -10.32
N GLU A 143 -14.78 24.21 -9.69
CA GLU A 143 -16.10 24.57 -10.20
C GLU A 143 -16.08 26.05 -10.60
N ARG A 144 -16.53 26.35 -11.83
CA ARG A 144 -16.44 27.68 -12.41
C ARG A 144 -17.81 28.19 -12.80
N ARG A 145 -18.08 29.45 -12.46
CA ARG A 145 -19.28 30.17 -12.90
C ARG A 145 -18.86 31.44 -13.62
N ALA A 146 -19.14 31.49 -14.92
CA ALA A 146 -18.88 32.69 -15.72
C ALA A 146 -19.67 33.88 -15.18
N LEU A 147 -19.02 35.03 -15.08
CA LEU A 147 -19.61 36.31 -14.70
C LEU A 147 -19.69 37.22 -15.94
N PRO A 148 -20.73 38.07 -16.05
CA PRO A 148 -20.89 38.93 -17.22
C PRO A 148 -19.82 40.03 -17.26
N GLU A 149 -19.47 40.44 -18.49
CA GLU A 149 -18.47 41.49 -18.77
C GLU A 149 -18.83 42.84 -18.13
N ALA A 150 -20.11 43.11 -17.89
CA ALA A 150 -20.58 44.30 -17.18
C ALA A 150 -19.97 44.47 -15.77
N LEU A 151 -19.55 43.38 -15.11
CA LEU A 151 -18.81 43.45 -13.85
C LEU A 151 -17.43 44.09 -14.04
N LEU A 152 -16.77 43.81 -15.16
CA LEU A 152 -15.48 44.41 -15.50
C LEU A 152 -15.62 45.90 -15.80
N ASP A 153 -16.69 46.30 -16.49
CA ASP A 153 -16.97 47.72 -16.74
C ASP A 153 -17.13 48.51 -15.44
N GLU A 154 -17.88 47.98 -14.47
CA GLU A 154 -18.07 48.62 -13.16
C GLU A 154 -16.75 48.68 -12.35
N LEU A 155 -15.96 47.60 -12.37
CA LEU A 155 -14.65 47.59 -11.71
C LEU A 155 -13.67 48.57 -12.37
N ALA A 156 -13.63 48.63 -13.70
CA ALA A 156 -12.80 49.55 -14.46
C ALA A 156 -13.19 51.02 -14.25
N SER A 157 -14.48 51.30 -14.03
CA SER A 157 -14.96 52.64 -13.68
C SER A 157 -14.50 53.11 -12.29
N SER A 158 -14.33 52.16 -11.36
CA SER A 158 -13.89 52.44 -9.99
C SER A 158 -12.36 52.44 -9.85
N LEU A 159 -11.69 51.57 -10.59
CA LEU A 159 -10.24 51.47 -10.68
C LEU A 159 -9.84 51.14 -12.13
N PRO A 160 -9.34 52.13 -12.90
CA PRO A 160 -8.90 51.91 -14.28
C PRO A 160 -7.92 50.74 -14.39
N LEU A 161 -8.04 49.94 -15.46
CA LEU A 161 -7.21 48.76 -15.77
C LEU A 161 -5.70 49.01 -15.58
N GLY A 162 -5.21 50.18 -16.00
CA GLY A 162 -3.79 50.55 -15.85
C GLY A 162 -3.29 50.72 -14.42
N LEU A 163 -4.18 50.87 -13.43
CA LEU A 163 -3.85 50.99 -12.00
C LEU A 163 -4.02 49.67 -11.23
N TRP A 164 -4.34 48.58 -11.92
CA TRP A 164 -4.54 47.28 -11.30
C TRP A 164 -3.28 46.78 -10.62
N ALA A 165 -2.08 47.12 -11.12
CA ALA A 165 -0.78 46.77 -10.53
C ALA A 165 -0.61 47.12 -9.04
N VAL A 166 -1.33 48.15 -8.56
CA VAL A 166 -1.26 48.64 -7.18
C VAL A 166 -2.56 48.39 -6.41
N ALA A 167 -3.37 47.42 -6.86
CA ALA A 167 -4.70 47.16 -6.31
C ALA A 167 -4.71 46.20 -5.12
N VAL A 168 -3.62 45.47 -4.86
CA VAL A 168 -3.54 44.50 -3.75
C VAL A 168 -3.95 45.15 -2.42
N GLY A 169 -4.87 44.52 -1.70
CA GLY A 169 -5.44 45.03 -0.44
C GLY A 169 -6.56 46.06 -0.60
N LYS A 170 -6.76 46.64 -1.79
CA LYS A 170 -7.85 47.61 -2.02
C LYS A 170 -9.21 46.93 -2.05
N HIS A 171 -10.19 47.62 -1.50
CA HIS A 171 -11.60 47.27 -1.61
C HIS A 171 -12.25 48.13 -2.69
N ILE A 172 -12.81 47.49 -3.71
CA ILE A 172 -13.45 48.13 -4.84
C ILE A 172 -14.96 47.94 -4.68
N PRO A 173 -15.78 49.01 -4.70
CA PRO A 173 -17.22 48.87 -4.61
C PRO A 173 -17.77 48.14 -5.84
N LEU A 174 -18.64 47.17 -5.59
CA LEU A 174 -19.47 46.57 -6.62
C LEU A 174 -20.63 47.53 -6.85
N GLY A 175 -20.82 47.98 -8.08
CA GLY A 175 -21.94 48.84 -8.43
C GLY A 175 -23.28 48.11 -8.25
N PRO A 176 -24.40 48.84 -8.33
CA PRO A 176 -25.73 48.28 -8.11
C PRO A 176 -26.11 47.20 -9.14
N ARG A 177 -25.44 47.09 -10.29
CA ARG A 177 -25.66 45.99 -11.24
C ARG A 177 -24.88 44.74 -10.83
N ALA A 178 -23.64 44.88 -10.37
CA ALA A 178 -22.86 43.76 -9.86
C ALA A 178 -23.48 43.10 -8.61
N THR A 179 -24.14 43.87 -7.73
CA THR A 179 -24.85 43.29 -6.57
C THR A 179 -26.00 42.36 -6.99
N ARG A 180 -26.56 42.52 -8.20
CA ARG A 180 -27.61 41.63 -8.74
C ARG A 180 -27.06 40.31 -9.30
N LEU A 181 -25.74 40.12 -9.35
CA LEU A 181 -25.09 38.88 -9.81
C LEU A 181 -25.12 37.75 -8.77
N GLY A 182 -25.65 38.02 -7.57
CA GLY A 182 -25.76 37.04 -6.50
C GLY A 182 -24.42 36.55 -5.97
N LEU A 183 -23.38 37.39 -6.02
CA LEU A 183 -22.08 37.07 -5.44
C LEU A 183 -22.20 37.00 -3.91
N ALA A 184 -21.80 35.88 -3.33
CA ALA A 184 -21.85 35.68 -1.89
C ALA A 184 -20.57 36.21 -1.22
N GLN A 185 -20.68 36.63 0.05
CA GLN A 185 -19.50 36.98 0.84
C GLN A 185 -18.51 35.80 0.89
N GLY A 186 -17.23 36.10 0.71
CA GLY A 186 -16.14 35.12 0.69
C GLY A 186 -15.99 34.37 -0.65
N GLU A 187 -16.81 34.65 -1.66
CA GLU A 187 -16.67 34.04 -2.98
C GLU A 187 -15.37 34.51 -3.66
N LEU A 188 -14.61 33.57 -4.23
CA LEU A 188 -13.37 33.86 -4.94
C LEU A 188 -13.71 34.22 -6.40
N VAL A 189 -13.31 35.40 -6.83
CA VAL A 189 -13.47 35.89 -8.20
C VAL A 189 -12.10 35.92 -8.86
N ARG A 190 -11.99 35.33 -10.05
CA ARG A 190 -10.81 35.39 -10.90
C ARG A 190 -11.09 36.28 -12.10
N ILE A 191 -10.23 37.26 -12.31
CA ILE A 191 -10.28 38.15 -13.48
C ILE A 191 -8.99 38.00 -14.27
N VAL A 192 -9.08 37.66 -15.55
CA VAL A 192 -7.93 37.55 -16.45
C VAL A 192 -8.05 38.62 -17.52
N ALA A 193 -7.14 39.59 -17.54
CA ALA A 193 -7.08 40.67 -18.53
C ALA A 193 -5.63 41.19 -18.67
N ASP A 194 -5.27 41.77 -19.81
CA ASP A 194 -3.97 42.45 -20.05
C ASP A 194 -2.74 41.65 -19.58
N ASN A 195 -2.74 40.33 -19.84
CA ASN A 195 -1.68 39.41 -19.43
C ASN A 195 -1.45 39.36 -17.90
N ARG A 196 -2.51 39.50 -17.11
CA ARG A 196 -2.52 39.39 -15.64
C ARG A 196 -3.74 38.63 -15.15
N THR A 197 -3.58 37.93 -14.04
CA THR A 197 -4.69 37.35 -13.27
C THR A 197 -4.85 38.10 -11.96
N LEU A 198 -6.05 38.58 -11.68
CA LEU A 198 -6.43 39.13 -10.38
C LEU A 198 -7.24 38.10 -9.62
N TRP A 199 -6.81 37.84 -8.41
CA TRP A 199 -7.51 37.01 -7.44
C TRP A 199 -8.20 37.93 -6.44
N CYS A 200 -9.52 37.83 -6.40
CA CYS A 200 -10.40 38.77 -5.73
C CYS A 200 -11.33 38.03 -4.77
N VAL A 201 -11.61 38.59 -3.59
CA VAL A 201 -12.55 38.01 -2.63
C VAL A 201 -13.70 38.98 -2.40
N VAL A 202 -14.93 38.48 -2.51
CA VAL A 202 -16.14 39.27 -2.25
C VAL A 202 -16.25 39.56 -0.74
N ALA A 203 -16.39 40.83 -0.36
CA ALA A 203 -16.39 41.30 1.02
C ALA A 203 -17.66 42.11 1.35
N ARG A 204 -17.81 42.48 2.63
CA ARG A 204 -18.88 43.36 3.16
C ARG A 204 -20.30 42.98 2.67
N GLY A 205 -20.69 41.72 2.87
CA GLY A 205 -22.02 41.23 2.50
C GLY A 205 -22.33 41.22 1.00
N GLY A 206 -21.31 41.17 0.12
CA GLY A 206 -21.51 41.11 -1.34
C GLY A 206 -21.48 42.47 -2.04
N THR A 207 -21.04 43.53 -1.36
CA THR A 207 -21.08 44.91 -1.89
C THR A 207 -19.72 45.43 -2.34
N THR A 208 -18.63 44.76 -1.98
CA THR A 208 -17.28 45.13 -2.41
C THR A 208 -16.48 43.90 -2.80
N ILE A 209 -15.47 44.09 -3.64
CA ILE A 209 -14.43 43.10 -3.94
C ILE A 209 -13.12 43.59 -3.34
N ARG A 210 -12.45 42.75 -2.56
CA ARG A 210 -11.08 42.97 -2.12
C ARG A 210 -10.12 42.27 -3.09
N VAL A 211 -9.18 43.00 -3.67
CA VAL A 211 -8.12 42.39 -4.48
C VAL A 211 -7.13 41.72 -3.54
N ALA A 212 -7.07 40.40 -3.57
CA ALA A 212 -6.20 39.61 -2.71
C ALA A 212 -4.80 39.48 -3.30
N MET A 213 -4.68 39.21 -4.60
CA MET A 213 -3.39 38.98 -5.25
C MET A 213 -3.47 39.31 -6.74
N ILE A 214 -2.31 39.62 -7.32
CA ILE A 214 -2.12 39.77 -8.77
C ILE A 214 -0.98 38.87 -9.20
N GLU A 215 -1.19 38.12 -10.26
CA GLU A 215 -0.23 37.22 -10.86
C GLU A 215 0.06 37.67 -12.28
N ALA A 216 1.35 37.85 -12.61
CA ALA A 216 1.77 38.13 -13.98
C ALA A 216 1.64 36.84 -14.80
N LEU A 217 0.99 36.94 -15.96
CA LEU A 217 0.75 35.81 -16.86
C LEU A 217 2.03 35.57 -17.69
N ALA A 218 3.13 35.18 -17.05
CA ALA A 218 4.41 35.00 -17.74
C ALA A 218 4.41 33.74 -18.64
N ASP A 219 3.52 32.77 -18.38
CA ASP A 219 3.61 31.40 -18.95
C ASP A 219 2.36 30.91 -19.70
N LEU A 220 1.35 31.76 -19.98
CA LEU A 220 0.22 31.31 -20.81
C LEU A 220 0.59 31.37 -22.30
N LEU A 221 0.58 30.20 -22.95
CA LEU A 221 0.81 30.05 -24.40
C LEU A 221 -0.12 30.91 -25.26
N SER A 222 -1.27 31.34 -24.74
CA SER A 222 -2.17 32.32 -25.38
C SER A 222 -3.06 33.02 -24.32
N PRO A 223 -2.94 34.34 -24.11
CA PRO A 223 -3.88 35.08 -23.28
C PRO A 223 -5.27 35.11 -23.94
N PRO A 224 -6.37 35.19 -23.16
CA PRO A 224 -7.71 35.20 -23.72
C PRO A 224 -7.95 36.49 -24.53
N ALA A 225 -8.57 36.36 -25.71
CA ALA A 225 -8.85 37.49 -26.61
C ALA A 225 -9.83 38.53 -26.03
N ARG A 226 -10.56 38.15 -24.97
CA ARG A 226 -11.44 39.02 -24.17
C ARG A 226 -11.15 38.79 -22.69
N PRO A 227 -11.37 39.79 -21.84
CA PRO A 227 -11.18 39.61 -20.41
C PRO A 227 -12.17 38.56 -19.87
N LEU A 228 -11.66 37.65 -19.06
CA LEU A 228 -12.43 36.56 -18.46
C LEU A 228 -12.72 36.92 -17.00
N CYS A 229 -13.99 36.83 -16.60
CA CYS A 229 -14.40 36.99 -15.21
C CYS A 229 -15.20 35.78 -14.75
N GLU A 230 -14.75 35.13 -13.68
CA GLU A 230 -15.37 33.91 -13.16
C GLU A 230 -15.42 33.93 -11.64
N ALA A 231 -16.50 33.41 -11.07
CA ALA A 231 -16.53 33.01 -9.67
C ALA A 231 -16.13 31.52 -9.54
N LEU A 232 -15.33 31.22 -8.53
CA LEU A 232 -14.69 29.93 -8.33
C LEU A 232 -15.09 29.31 -6.99
N THR A 233 -15.52 28.05 -7.05
CA THR A 233 -15.67 27.15 -5.91
C THR A 233 -14.94 25.84 -6.22
N CYS A 234 -14.94 24.89 -5.29
CA CYS A 234 -14.46 23.53 -5.58
C CYS A 234 -15.43 22.47 -5.07
N ALA A 235 -15.26 21.27 -5.62
CA ALA A 235 -15.80 20.05 -5.04
C ALA A 235 -14.69 19.17 -4.51
N LEU A 236 -14.92 18.57 -3.34
CA LEU A 236 -14.10 17.49 -2.81
C LEU A 236 -14.70 16.14 -3.19
N TRP A 237 -13.84 15.24 -3.65
CA TRP A 237 -14.15 13.86 -4.00
C TRP A 237 -13.37 12.93 -3.10
N VAL A 238 -14.05 11.94 -2.51
CA VAL A 238 -13.43 10.94 -1.63
C VAL A 238 -13.80 9.54 -2.09
N TRP A 239 -12.78 8.73 -2.40
CA TRP A 239 -12.93 7.30 -2.66
C TRP A 239 -12.51 6.52 -1.41
N ASP A 240 -13.34 5.60 -0.97
CA ASP A 240 -13.16 4.77 0.23
C ASP A 240 -13.16 3.27 -0.08
N GLY A 241 -12.92 2.91 -1.34
CA GLY A 241 -13.00 1.53 -1.84
C GLY A 241 -14.39 1.13 -2.35
N SER A 242 -15.43 1.94 -2.10
CA SER A 242 -16.73 1.74 -2.74
C SER A 242 -16.73 2.10 -4.23
N ALA A 243 -17.76 1.64 -4.95
CA ALA A 243 -17.88 1.87 -6.40
C ALA A 243 -18.12 3.33 -6.78
N MET A 244 -18.69 4.15 -5.87
CA MET A 244 -19.03 5.56 -6.12
C MET A 244 -18.38 6.48 -5.09
N PRO A 245 -17.60 7.48 -5.50
CA PRO A 245 -17.01 8.42 -4.56
C PRO A 245 -18.04 9.33 -3.91
N LEU A 246 -17.78 9.71 -2.67
CA LEU A 246 -18.49 10.79 -1.98
C LEU A 246 -18.07 12.13 -2.58
N ARG A 247 -19.04 13.02 -2.81
CA ARG A 247 -18.80 14.37 -3.37
C ARG A 247 -19.41 15.43 -2.47
N LEU A 248 -18.64 16.48 -2.19
CA LEU A 248 -19.12 17.70 -1.54
C LEU A 248 -18.76 18.91 -2.40
N SER A 249 -19.76 19.57 -3.00
CA SER A 249 -19.60 20.69 -3.95
C SER A 249 -19.80 22.07 -3.34
N GLY A 250 -19.46 23.12 -4.10
CA GLY A 250 -19.69 24.51 -3.72
C GLY A 250 -18.86 24.95 -2.51
N LEU A 251 -17.69 24.36 -2.31
CA LEU A 251 -16.79 24.75 -1.23
C LEU A 251 -15.99 25.99 -1.65
N GLY A 252 -15.98 27.00 -0.79
CA GLY A 252 -15.29 28.26 -1.01
C GLY A 252 -13.85 28.22 -0.53
N PHE A 253 -13.04 29.10 -1.11
CA PHE A 253 -11.61 29.18 -0.84
C PHE A 253 -11.21 30.22 0.20
N ALA A 254 -12.10 31.16 0.55
CA ALA A 254 -11.83 32.20 1.55
C ALA A 254 -12.49 31.87 2.90
N PRO A 255 -11.85 32.22 4.04
CA PRO A 255 -12.39 31.96 5.39
C PRO A 255 -13.78 32.55 5.66
N ASP A 256 -14.07 33.68 5.02
CA ASP A 256 -15.34 34.41 5.12
C ASP A 256 -16.48 33.72 4.34
N HIS A 257 -16.18 32.69 3.54
CA HIS A 257 -17.19 31.96 2.80
C HIS A 257 -17.99 31.03 3.73
N PRO A 258 -19.34 31.01 3.67
CA PRO A 258 -20.16 30.13 4.51
C PRO A 258 -19.86 28.64 4.34
N ARG A 259 -19.36 28.26 3.15
CA ARG A 259 -18.91 26.90 2.82
C ARG A 259 -17.38 26.80 2.69
N TYR A 260 -16.62 27.54 3.50
CA TYR A 260 -15.15 27.52 3.42
C TYR A 260 -14.60 26.10 3.62
N ILE A 261 -13.75 25.63 2.70
CA ILE A 261 -13.18 24.28 2.73
C ILE A 261 -12.39 23.99 4.02
N GLY A 262 -11.66 24.99 4.55
CA GLY A 262 -10.92 24.86 5.81
C GLY A 262 -11.80 24.86 7.07
N ALA A 263 -13.12 25.01 6.92
CA ALA A 263 -14.09 25.00 8.03
C ALA A 263 -14.93 23.72 8.12
N LEU A 264 -14.55 22.67 7.38
CA LEU A 264 -15.16 21.36 7.52
C LEU A 264 -14.92 20.81 8.93
N PRO A 265 -15.96 20.38 9.66
CA PRO A 265 -15.85 19.96 11.05
C PRO A 265 -15.16 18.61 11.19
N SER A 266 -14.33 18.46 12.23
CA SER A 266 -13.95 17.16 12.76
C SER A 266 -15.12 16.53 13.53
N ASP A 267 -15.03 15.24 13.82
CA ASP A 267 -15.98 14.55 14.70
C ASP A 267 -15.99 15.20 16.08
N HIS A 268 -14.81 15.59 16.59
CA HIS A 268 -14.72 16.26 17.89
C HIS A 268 -15.52 17.57 17.90
N MET A 269 -15.39 18.40 16.87
CA MET A 269 -16.18 19.64 16.75
C MET A 269 -17.67 19.37 16.59
N LEU A 270 -18.04 18.38 15.78
CA LEU A 270 -19.45 18.10 15.47
C LEU A 270 -20.22 17.58 16.70
N PHE A 271 -19.59 16.72 17.51
CA PHE A 271 -20.24 16.06 18.65
C PHE A 271 -19.93 16.71 20.00
N GLY A 272 -18.83 17.45 20.13
CA GLY A 272 -18.37 18.05 21.40
C GLY A 272 -19.16 19.26 21.89
N GLN A 273 -20.27 19.62 21.24
CA GLN A 273 -21.03 20.85 21.51
C GLN A 273 -20.25 22.17 21.36
N ASP A 274 -19.04 22.13 20.79
CA ASP A 274 -18.27 23.30 20.32
C ASP A 274 -18.84 23.85 19.00
N SER A 275 -20.17 23.76 18.82
CA SER A 275 -20.82 24.32 17.65
C SER A 275 -20.53 25.83 17.64
N PRO A 276 -19.97 26.37 16.55
CA PRO A 276 -19.58 27.78 16.51
C PRO A 276 -20.80 28.63 16.84
N SER A 277 -20.75 29.34 17.96
CA SER A 277 -21.69 30.42 18.20
C SER A 277 -21.46 31.46 17.11
N ALA A 278 -22.53 31.91 16.46
CA ALA A 278 -22.42 32.95 15.46
C ALA A 278 -21.94 34.24 16.14
N THR A 279 -20.65 34.55 16.01
CA THR A 279 -20.10 35.86 16.31
C THR A 279 -20.04 36.68 15.01
N PRO A 280 -20.03 38.02 15.06
CA PRO A 280 -19.90 38.85 13.86
C PRO A 280 -18.66 38.54 12.99
N GLU A 281 -17.65 37.87 13.57
CA GLU A 281 -16.38 37.53 12.93
C GLU A 281 -16.37 36.15 12.25
N VAL A 282 -17.33 35.27 12.52
CA VAL A 282 -17.37 33.90 11.97
C VAL A 282 -18.67 33.69 11.19
N PRO A 283 -18.60 33.41 9.87
CA PRO A 283 -19.79 33.11 9.07
C PRO A 283 -20.59 31.93 9.65
N ASP A 284 -21.91 31.96 9.51
CA ASP A 284 -22.76 30.84 9.96
C ASP A 284 -22.48 29.58 9.11
N ARG A 285 -21.82 28.60 9.72
CA ARG A 285 -21.41 27.33 9.09
C ARG A 285 -22.37 26.18 9.41
N ARG A 286 -23.44 26.41 10.16
CA ARG A 286 -24.39 25.35 10.58
C ARG A 286 -25.06 24.63 9.42
N ALA A 287 -25.22 25.28 8.27
CA ALA A 287 -25.75 24.64 7.07
C ALA A 287 -24.77 23.61 6.49
N LEU A 288 -23.50 24.00 6.31
CA LEU A 288 -22.45 23.09 5.85
C LEU A 288 -22.28 21.91 6.82
N TRP A 289 -22.24 22.18 8.13
CA TRP A 289 -22.04 21.15 9.14
C TRP A 289 -23.18 20.12 9.15
N ARG A 290 -24.44 20.55 8.95
CA ARG A 290 -25.58 19.63 8.80
C ARG A 290 -25.49 18.78 7.54
N GLU A 291 -25.05 19.35 6.42
CA GLU A 291 -24.90 18.62 5.16
C GLU A 291 -23.84 17.51 5.25
N VAL A 292 -22.73 17.76 5.97
CA VAL A 292 -21.66 16.79 6.15
C VAL A 292 -21.86 15.85 7.35
N ALA A 293 -22.91 16.07 8.14
CA ALA A 293 -23.25 15.25 9.31
C ALA A 293 -23.97 13.95 8.92
N SER A 294 -24.73 13.93 7.82
CA SER A 294 -25.35 12.69 7.32
C SER A 294 -25.66 12.81 5.81
N PRO A 295 -25.07 11.95 4.94
CA PRO A 295 -24.05 10.96 5.28
C PRO A 295 -22.76 11.63 5.77
N ARG A 296 -22.08 11.00 6.75
CA ARG A 296 -20.82 11.53 7.31
C ARG A 296 -19.74 11.71 6.24
N PHE A 297 -19.39 12.96 5.93
CA PHE A 297 -18.29 13.26 5.01
C PHE A 297 -16.92 12.93 5.66
N PRO A 298 -15.94 12.29 4.97
CA PRO A 298 -14.73 11.74 5.62
C PRO A 298 -13.66 12.74 6.07
N LEU A 299 -13.75 13.99 5.64
CA LEU A 299 -12.68 14.97 5.80
C LEU A 299 -13.08 16.13 6.72
N ALA A 300 -12.07 16.67 7.39
CA ALA A 300 -12.10 17.91 8.15
C ALA A 300 -11.07 18.90 7.60
N GLY A 301 -11.34 20.19 7.79
CA GLY A 301 -10.39 21.25 7.46
C GLY A 301 -9.27 21.31 8.49
N MET A 302 -8.09 21.76 8.07
CA MET A 302 -7.07 22.21 9.02
C MET A 302 -7.38 23.65 9.43
N ASP A 303 -7.24 23.99 10.71
CA ASP A 303 -7.66 25.23 11.40
C ASP A 303 -7.01 26.56 10.88
N GLY A 304 -6.59 26.61 9.62
CA GLY A 304 -6.09 27.81 8.96
C GLY A 304 -7.20 28.73 8.46
N LYS A 305 -7.17 29.99 8.91
CA LYS A 305 -7.93 31.11 8.34
C LYS A 305 -7.23 31.74 7.12
N ALA A 306 -6.50 30.94 6.33
CA ALA A 306 -5.79 31.44 5.15
C ALA A 306 -6.74 31.54 3.94
N LEU A 307 -6.47 32.47 3.03
CA LEU A 307 -7.09 32.43 1.71
C LEU A 307 -6.44 31.30 0.91
N LEU A 308 -7.23 30.47 0.24
CA LEU A 308 -6.71 29.39 -0.59
C LEU A 308 -6.83 29.76 -2.06
N LEU A 309 -5.85 29.40 -2.88
CA LEU A 309 -5.86 29.66 -4.32
C LEU A 309 -5.69 28.34 -5.08
N PRO A 310 -6.53 28.06 -6.09
CA PRO A 310 -6.38 26.88 -6.93
C PRO A 310 -5.20 27.07 -7.90
N SER A 311 -4.24 26.13 -7.85
CA SER A 311 -3.11 26.03 -8.78
C SER A 311 -3.26 24.71 -9.53
N ASP A 312 -3.38 24.74 -10.85
CA ASP A 312 -3.48 23.51 -11.68
C ASP A 312 -4.60 22.54 -11.26
N MET A 313 -5.66 23.08 -10.65
CA MET A 313 -6.78 22.27 -10.16
C MET A 313 -7.62 21.75 -11.34
N PRO A 314 -7.83 20.43 -11.44
CA PRO A 314 -8.59 19.84 -12.53
C PRO A 314 -10.08 20.15 -12.41
N THR A 315 -10.82 20.11 -13.52
CA THR A 315 -12.29 20.29 -13.54
C THR A 315 -13.05 18.97 -13.45
N LEU A 316 -12.38 17.84 -13.70
CA LEU A 316 -12.96 16.49 -13.65
C LEU A 316 -12.21 15.62 -12.63
N PRO A 317 -12.92 14.78 -11.86
CA PRO A 317 -12.30 13.90 -10.89
C PRO A 317 -11.58 12.74 -11.58
N ASN A 318 -10.44 12.35 -11.04
CA ASN A 318 -9.66 11.18 -11.44
C ASN A 318 -8.91 10.60 -10.24
N ARG A 319 -9.30 9.39 -9.83
CA ARG A 319 -8.73 8.67 -8.68
C ARG A 319 -7.21 8.47 -8.77
N ALA A 320 -6.65 8.36 -9.97
CA ALA A 320 -5.20 8.16 -10.14
C ALA A 320 -4.37 9.38 -9.67
N PHE A 321 -4.97 10.57 -9.63
CA PHE A 321 -4.36 11.80 -9.14
C PHE A 321 -4.89 12.23 -7.77
N ALA A 322 -5.68 11.37 -7.11
CA ALA A 322 -6.20 11.64 -5.78
C ALA A 322 -5.13 11.38 -4.72
N ALA A 323 -5.01 12.31 -3.77
CA ALA A 323 -4.08 12.23 -2.65
C ALA A 323 -4.41 11.03 -1.76
N ALA A 324 -3.39 10.21 -1.49
CA ALA A 324 -3.39 9.23 -0.41
C ALA A 324 -3.09 9.92 0.93
N PRO A 325 -3.36 9.27 2.08
CA PRO A 325 -2.86 9.76 3.35
C PRO A 325 -1.33 9.80 3.37
N ASP A 326 -0.77 10.63 4.24
CA ASP A 326 0.67 10.90 4.34
C ASP A 326 1.55 9.64 4.22
N MET A 327 2.35 9.59 3.15
CA MET A 327 3.19 8.44 2.81
C MET A 327 4.41 8.32 3.72
N GLU A 328 4.76 9.37 4.48
CA GLU A 328 5.90 9.35 5.41
C GLU A 328 5.53 8.78 6.80
N ASP A 329 4.24 8.56 7.08
CA ASP A 329 3.80 8.00 8.36
C ASP A 329 4.14 6.52 8.50
N ARG A 330 5.20 6.22 9.25
CA ARG A 330 5.70 4.86 9.52
C ARG A 330 4.96 4.12 10.65
N ARG A 331 3.93 4.73 11.24
CA ARG A 331 3.14 4.06 12.29
C ARG A 331 2.44 2.83 11.72
N THR A 332 2.21 1.84 12.56
CA THR A 332 1.29 0.74 12.28
C THR A 332 -0.16 1.20 12.43
N ALA A 333 -1.12 0.42 11.93
CA ALA A 333 -2.55 0.72 12.10
C ALA A 333 -2.93 0.92 13.57
N LEU A 334 -2.50 0.00 14.45
CA LEU A 334 -2.79 0.05 15.88
C LEU A 334 -2.19 1.26 16.61
N GLU A 335 -1.03 1.76 16.13
CA GLU A 335 -0.43 2.99 16.65
C GLU A 335 -1.18 4.23 16.17
N ARG A 336 -1.63 4.27 14.91
CA ARG A 336 -2.51 5.34 14.42
C ARG A 336 -3.84 5.36 15.17
N ASP A 337 -4.35 4.19 15.56
CA ASP A 337 -5.55 4.07 16.39
C ASP A 337 -5.34 4.52 17.84
N GLY A 338 -4.09 4.78 18.27
CA GLY A 338 -3.77 5.16 19.65
C GLY A 338 -3.95 4.01 20.63
N LEU A 339 -3.75 2.77 20.17
CA LEU A 339 -3.99 1.56 20.94
C LEU A 339 -2.70 0.77 21.19
N SER A 340 -1.54 1.16 20.69
CA SER A 340 -0.30 0.36 20.83
C SER A 340 0.06 -0.02 22.27
N ASP A 341 -0.26 0.81 23.25
CA ASP A 341 -0.05 0.53 24.67
C ASP A 341 -1.38 0.22 25.37
N PHE A 342 -1.65 -1.06 25.61
CA PHE A 342 -2.88 -1.48 26.29
C PHE A 342 -2.72 -1.39 27.81
N SER A 343 -3.23 -0.31 28.39
CA SER A 343 -3.23 -0.02 29.83
C SER A 343 -4.59 0.52 30.30
N TYR A 344 -4.75 0.70 31.62
CA TYR A 344 -5.97 1.29 32.18
C TYR A 344 -6.12 2.77 31.83
N GLU A 345 -5.03 3.46 31.47
CA GLU A 345 -5.02 4.87 31.09
C GLU A 345 -5.83 5.14 29.81
N LEU A 346 -5.99 4.13 28.95
CA LEU A 346 -6.89 4.22 27.80
C LEU A 346 -8.34 4.44 28.23
N PHE A 347 -8.74 3.94 29.39
CA PHE A 347 -10.13 3.91 29.84
C PHE A 347 -10.42 4.93 30.95
N LEU A 348 -9.39 5.41 31.65
CA LEU A 348 -9.53 6.31 32.78
C LEU A 348 -9.12 7.73 32.40
N ASP A 349 -9.55 8.68 33.21
CA ASP A 349 -9.06 10.05 33.12
C ASP A 349 -7.98 10.19 34.17
N GLN A 350 -6.73 10.45 33.76
CA GLN A 350 -5.60 10.55 34.69
C GLN A 350 -5.80 11.64 35.76
N GLY A 351 -6.61 12.67 35.47
CA GLY A 351 -7.00 13.68 36.46
C GLY A 351 -7.91 13.15 37.57
N MET A 352 -8.34 11.88 37.48
CA MET A 352 -9.26 11.22 38.41
C MET A 352 -8.63 10.03 39.15
N ASP A 353 -7.39 9.63 38.87
CA ASP A 353 -6.79 8.37 39.35
C ASP A 353 -6.79 8.22 40.88
N ASP A 354 -6.46 9.29 41.61
CA ASP A 354 -6.40 9.31 43.08
C ASP A 354 -7.74 9.67 43.76
N THR A 355 -8.82 9.70 43.00
CA THR A 355 -10.09 10.24 43.49
C THR A 355 -10.90 9.19 44.23
N THR A 356 -11.39 9.54 45.42
CA THR A 356 -12.29 8.70 46.21
C THR A 356 -13.74 8.92 45.77
N MET A 357 -14.65 8.01 46.15
CA MET A 357 -16.08 8.19 45.89
C MET A 357 -16.66 9.50 46.46
N PHE A 358 -16.07 10.05 47.52
CA PHE A 358 -16.53 11.30 48.16
C PHE A 358 -15.99 12.56 47.48
N SER A 359 -14.80 12.49 46.89
CA SER A 359 -14.16 13.63 46.22
C SER A 359 -14.40 13.65 44.70
N LEU A 360 -15.01 12.60 44.14
CA LEU A 360 -15.21 12.43 42.70
C LEU A 360 -15.97 13.59 42.05
N ALA A 361 -17.08 14.01 42.64
CA ALA A 361 -17.87 15.12 42.14
C ALA A 361 -17.08 16.44 42.11
N ALA A 362 -16.39 16.76 43.21
CA ALA A 362 -15.59 17.98 43.33
C ALA A 362 -14.42 18.00 42.34
N GLN A 363 -13.72 16.88 42.17
CA GLN A 363 -12.62 16.76 41.21
C GLN A 363 -13.11 16.90 39.76
N ALA A 364 -14.26 16.27 39.44
CA ALA A 364 -14.90 16.39 38.14
C ALA A 364 -15.27 17.84 37.82
N GLU A 365 -15.88 18.57 38.77
CA GLU A 365 -16.19 19.99 38.61
C GLU A 365 -14.94 20.85 38.46
N TRP A 366 -13.88 20.56 39.22
CA TRP A 366 -12.62 21.27 39.13
C TRP A 366 -12.00 21.16 37.74
N LEU A 367 -11.91 19.93 37.20
CA LEU A 367 -11.39 19.69 35.86
C LEU A 367 -12.23 20.36 34.76
N ARG A 368 -13.56 20.36 34.93
CA ARG A 368 -14.47 20.84 33.88
C ARG A 368 -14.63 22.35 33.85
N TYR A 369 -14.47 23.03 34.99
CA TYR A 369 -14.87 24.43 35.10
C TYR A 369 -13.91 25.33 35.87
N GLN A 370 -13.10 24.80 36.79
CA GLN A 370 -12.36 25.62 37.75
C GLN A 370 -10.84 25.64 37.51
N GLN A 371 -10.29 24.65 36.82
CA GLN A 371 -8.86 24.64 36.51
C GLN A 371 -8.50 25.72 35.46
N PRO A 372 -7.22 26.13 35.37
CA PRO A 372 -6.80 27.21 34.46
C PRO A 372 -7.14 26.96 32.98
N GLU A 373 -7.08 25.70 32.55
CA GLU A 373 -7.49 25.26 31.21
C GLU A 373 -8.57 24.20 31.37
N PRO A 374 -9.85 24.61 31.49
CA PRO A 374 -10.96 23.67 31.66
C PRO A 374 -11.01 22.68 30.50
N ARG A 375 -11.19 21.40 30.81
CA ARG A 375 -11.30 20.32 29.82
C ARG A 375 -12.39 19.34 30.19
N ARG A 376 -12.90 18.64 29.17
CA ARG A 376 -13.83 17.52 29.37
C ARG A 376 -13.14 16.36 30.08
N LEU A 377 -13.95 15.59 30.80
CA LEU A 377 -13.53 14.30 31.34
C LEU A 377 -13.35 13.29 30.22
N ARG A 378 -12.50 12.29 30.46
CA ARG A 378 -12.13 11.27 29.48
C ARG A 378 -12.50 9.87 29.92
N GLY A 379 -12.45 8.93 28.97
CA GLY A 379 -12.69 7.52 29.25
C GLY A 379 -14.07 7.29 29.88
N ILE A 380 -14.12 6.44 30.91
CA ILE A 380 -15.35 6.17 31.66
C ILE A 380 -15.90 7.41 32.38
N HIS A 381 -15.03 8.35 32.78
CA HIS A 381 -15.44 9.53 33.53
C HIS A 381 -16.19 10.54 32.66
N ALA A 382 -16.06 10.47 31.33
CA ALA A 382 -16.90 11.24 30.41
C ALA A 382 -18.40 10.90 30.57
N ALA A 383 -18.74 9.68 31.03
CA ALA A 383 -20.11 9.28 31.33
C ALA A 383 -20.69 9.93 32.60
N TYR A 384 -19.84 10.51 33.46
CA TYR A 384 -20.30 11.18 34.68
C TYR A 384 -21.25 12.35 34.39
N GLU A 385 -21.07 13.03 33.26
CA GLU A 385 -21.90 14.18 32.86
C GLU A 385 -23.32 13.77 32.39
N ILE A 386 -23.55 12.49 32.14
CA ILE A 386 -24.75 12.03 31.43
C ILE A 386 -25.76 11.52 32.46
N GLU A 387 -26.64 12.42 32.90
CA GLU A 387 -27.66 12.11 33.92
C GLU A 387 -28.54 10.91 33.56
N GLU A 388 -28.87 10.75 32.27
CA GLU A 388 -29.77 9.67 31.83
C GLU A 388 -29.12 8.27 31.78
N VAL A 389 -27.79 8.16 31.94
CA VAL A 389 -27.11 6.86 31.99
C VAL A 389 -27.40 6.17 33.32
N SER A 390 -27.93 4.96 33.24
CA SER A 390 -28.27 4.12 34.41
C SER A 390 -27.48 2.82 34.47
N LEU A 391 -26.83 2.43 33.37
CA LEU A 391 -25.96 1.26 33.27
C LEU A 391 -24.71 1.63 32.47
N ILE A 392 -23.51 1.24 32.92
CA ILE A 392 -22.27 1.44 32.17
C ILE A 392 -21.50 0.13 31.99
N ALA A 393 -20.97 -0.10 30.78
CA ALA A 393 -20.16 -1.26 30.43
C ALA A 393 -18.89 -0.84 29.66
N VAL A 394 -17.78 -1.54 29.94
CA VAL A 394 -16.47 -1.28 29.30
C VAL A 394 -15.97 -2.58 28.64
N PRO A 395 -16.60 -3.02 27.53
CA PRO A 395 -16.34 -4.34 26.95
C PRO A 395 -14.88 -4.56 26.54
N ASP A 396 -14.19 -3.51 26.07
CA ASP A 396 -12.80 -3.63 25.59
C ASP A 396 -11.74 -3.70 26.71
N ALA A 397 -12.10 -3.42 27.97
CA ALA A 397 -11.20 -3.66 29.09
C ALA A 397 -10.92 -5.16 29.32
N LEU A 398 -11.68 -6.05 28.67
CA LEU A 398 -11.53 -7.50 28.74
C LEU A 398 -10.40 -8.06 27.88
N HIS A 399 -9.81 -7.25 26.98
CA HIS A 399 -8.69 -7.71 26.16
C HIS A 399 -7.46 -8.02 27.03
N VAL A 400 -6.67 -8.99 26.58
CA VAL A 400 -5.41 -9.38 27.25
C VAL A 400 -4.23 -8.48 26.88
N GLY A 401 -4.47 -7.49 26.02
CA GLY A 401 -3.45 -6.64 25.41
C GLY A 401 -2.65 -7.35 24.31
N TRP A 402 -1.75 -6.58 23.72
CA TRP A 402 -0.93 -7.00 22.58
C TRP A 402 0.54 -6.66 22.79
N GLU A 403 1.38 -7.25 21.95
CA GLU A 403 2.82 -7.02 21.86
C GLU A 403 3.26 -7.03 20.40
N ARG A 404 4.38 -6.35 20.10
CA ARG A 404 5.00 -6.46 18.78
C ARG A 404 5.58 -7.86 18.62
N TYR A 405 5.15 -8.56 17.60
CA TYR A 405 5.59 -9.89 17.25
C TYR A 405 6.18 -9.89 15.84
N THR A 406 7.46 -10.24 15.76
CA THR A 406 8.09 -10.54 14.48
C THR A 406 7.94 -12.03 14.22
N PRO A 407 7.20 -12.44 13.17
CA PRO A 407 7.09 -13.85 12.83
C PRO A 407 8.48 -14.44 12.58
N PRO A 408 8.72 -15.71 12.97
CA PRO A 408 10.01 -16.34 12.77
C PRO A 408 10.34 -16.39 11.28
N LYS A 409 11.62 -16.15 10.99
CA LYS A 409 12.18 -16.22 9.64
C LYS A 409 11.82 -17.57 9.02
N PRO A 410 11.23 -17.61 7.81
CA PRO A 410 10.97 -18.87 7.12
C PRO A 410 12.30 -19.61 6.92
N ALA A 411 12.30 -20.92 7.18
CA ALA A 411 13.50 -21.75 7.07
C ALA A 411 14.16 -21.56 5.70
N SER A 412 15.49 -21.32 5.69
CA SER A 412 16.22 -21.13 4.43
C SER A 412 16.16 -22.42 3.61
N SER A 413 15.45 -22.38 2.49
CA SER A 413 15.61 -23.38 1.45
C SER A 413 17.02 -23.29 0.87
N LEU A 414 17.62 -24.45 0.60
CA LEU A 414 19.00 -24.70 0.15
C LEU A 414 19.54 -23.65 -0.84
N ARG A 415 20.87 -23.45 -0.82
CA ARG A 415 21.57 -22.62 -1.81
C ARG A 415 21.14 -23.04 -3.21
N SER A 416 20.94 -22.06 -4.10
CA SER A 416 20.78 -22.34 -5.52
C SER A 416 22.01 -23.11 -6.01
N VAL A 417 21.80 -24.28 -6.60
CA VAL A 417 22.85 -25.03 -7.29
C VAL A 417 22.78 -24.60 -8.74
N ALA A 418 23.88 -24.09 -9.30
CA ALA A 418 23.95 -23.83 -10.73
C ALA A 418 23.74 -25.17 -11.47
N PRO A 419 22.92 -25.23 -12.53
CA PRO A 419 22.72 -26.46 -13.28
C PRO A 419 24.08 -27.01 -13.75
N GLU A 420 24.34 -28.30 -13.51
CA GLU A 420 25.56 -28.95 -13.97
C GLU A 420 25.65 -28.89 -15.50
N ARG A 421 26.80 -28.44 -16.01
CA ARG A 421 27.06 -28.41 -17.45
C ARG A 421 27.19 -29.85 -17.97
N PRO A 422 26.56 -30.21 -19.10
CA PRO A 422 26.86 -31.48 -19.75
C PRO A 422 28.28 -31.45 -20.34
N THR A 423 28.94 -32.60 -20.37
CA THR A 423 30.39 -32.78 -20.64
C THR A 423 30.86 -32.35 -22.03
N TRP A 424 29.94 -32.07 -22.97
CA TRP A 424 30.25 -31.69 -24.35
C TRP A 424 30.45 -30.17 -24.56
N TRP A 425 30.37 -29.35 -23.50
CA TRP A 425 30.54 -27.89 -23.57
C TRP A 425 31.94 -27.39 -24.02
N PRO A 426 33.09 -28.08 -23.80
CA PRO A 426 34.38 -27.56 -24.22
C PRO A 426 34.78 -28.13 -25.59
N PHE A 427 34.22 -27.63 -26.68
CA PHE A 427 34.83 -27.82 -28.00
C PHE A 427 35.65 -26.59 -28.37
N LEU A 428 36.99 -26.67 -28.20
CA LEU A 428 38.00 -26.23 -29.19
C LEU A 428 39.43 -26.29 -28.63
N ALA A 429 40.21 -27.22 -29.19
CA ALA A 429 41.57 -26.92 -29.64
C ALA A 429 41.78 -27.65 -30.98
N CYS A 430 41.75 -26.92 -32.09
CA CYS A 430 42.15 -27.44 -33.39
C CYS A 430 43.69 -27.44 -33.47
N ALA A 431 44.33 -28.58 -33.24
CA ALA A 431 45.66 -28.85 -33.79
C ALA A 431 45.46 -29.59 -35.12
N ALA A 432 46.04 -29.07 -36.21
CA ALA A 432 46.06 -29.78 -37.49
C ALA A 432 46.86 -31.09 -37.31
N PRO A 433 46.36 -32.26 -37.77
CA PRO A 433 47.09 -33.51 -37.64
C PRO A 433 48.33 -33.52 -38.54
N ASP A 434 49.44 -34.09 -38.03
CA ASP A 434 50.73 -34.24 -38.74
C ASP A 434 50.69 -35.30 -39.87
N GLY A 435 49.53 -35.93 -40.10
CA GLY A 435 49.31 -36.99 -41.08
C GLY A 435 48.45 -36.56 -42.27
N PRO A 436 48.34 -37.40 -43.31
CA PRO A 436 47.48 -37.12 -44.46
C PRO A 436 46.02 -37.01 -44.04
N LEU A 437 45.28 -36.08 -44.64
CA LEU A 437 43.84 -35.96 -44.40
C LEU A 437 43.11 -37.04 -45.20
N LEU A 438 42.50 -37.97 -44.49
CA LEU A 438 41.66 -39.04 -45.03
C LEU A 438 40.21 -38.59 -44.99
N ASP A 439 39.52 -38.75 -46.12
CA ASP A 439 38.10 -38.51 -46.30
C ASP A 439 37.40 -39.79 -46.74
N ILE A 440 36.10 -39.88 -46.45
CA ILE A 440 35.30 -41.09 -46.65
C ILE A 440 33.93 -40.78 -47.24
N GLU A 441 33.56 -41.59 -48.24
CA GLU A 441 32.22 -41.58 -48.83
C GLU A 441 31.63 -42.99 -48.75
N VAL A 442 30.50 -43.16 -48.07
CA VAL A 442 29.77 -44.43 -47.99
C VAL A 442 28.61 -44.39 -48.99
N ARG A 443 28.60 -45.31 -49.95
CA ARG A 443 27.55 -45.41 -50.97
C ARG A 443 26.39 -46.28 -50.49
N SER A 444 25.19 -45.99 -50.99
CA SER A 444 23.95 -46.73 -50.68
C SER A 444 23.98 -48.23 -50.99
N THR A 445 24.98 -48.70 -51.76
CA THR A 445 25.21 -50.12 -52.07
C THR A 445 26.08 -50.84 -51.03
N GLY A 446 26.46 -50.20 -49.91
CA GLY A 446 27.41 -50.75 -48.93
C GLY A 446 28.87 -50.72 -49.41
N ALA A 447 29.19 -49.88 -50.40
CA ALA A 447 30.55 -49.69 -50.89
C ALA A 447 31.17 -48.45 -50.22
N VAL A 448 32.36 -48.61 -49.66
CA VAL A 448 33.10 -47.52 -49.01
C VAL A 448 34.17 -47.02 -49.97
N LEU A 449 34.18 -45.72 -50.24
CA LEU A 449 35.21 -45.04 -51.02
C LEU A 449 36.07 -44.21 -50.06
N LEU A 450 37.36 -44.51 -49.99
CA LEU A 450 38.32 -43.73 -49.23
C LEU A 450 39.12 -42.86 -50.18
N SER A 451 39.31 -41.60 -49.82
CA SER A 451 40.12 -40.65 -50.59
C SER A 451 41.04 -39.83 -49.70
N TRP A 452 42.30 -39.65 -50.11
CA TRP A 452 43.25 -38.81 -49.38
C TRP A 452 44.22 -38.13 -50.35
N HIS A 453 44.76 -36.99 -49.94
CA HIS A 453 45.78 -36.30 -50.72
C HIS A 453 47.16 -36.92 -50.48
N ALA A 454 47.92 -37.16 -51.55
CA ALA A 454 49.25 -37.75 -51.55
C ALA A 454 50.22 -36.94 -52.42
N ALA A 455 51.42 -36.67 -51.92
CA ALA A 455 52.51 -36.16 -52.74
C ALA A 455 52.98 -37.24 -53.73
N VAL A 456 53.27 -36.87 -54.98
CA VAL A 456 53.44 -37.73 -56.17
C VAL A 456 54.65 -38.71 -56.12
N SER A 457 55.33 -38.88 -54.98
CA SER A 457 56.59 -39.65 -54.88
C SER A 457 56.61 -40.76 -53.82
N GLU A 458 55.47 -41.27 -53.34
CA GLU A 458 55.43 -42.28 -52.27
C GLU A 458 55.21 -43.71 -52.82
N PRO A 459 56.05 -44.71 -52.46
CA PRO A 459 56.09 -46.00 -53.17
C PRO A 459 55.11 -47.08 -52.67
N ALA A 460 54.42 -46.92 -51.53
CA ALA A 460 53.33 -47.81 -51.11
C ALA A 460 52.44 -47.16 -50.02
N TRP A 461 51.13 -47.46 -50.04
CA TRP A 461 50.17 -47.00 -49.03
C TRP A 461 49.58 -48.20 -48.28
N LEU A 462 49.45 -48.07 -46.97
CA LEU A 462 48.87 -49.08 -46.09
C LEU A 462 47.58 -48.53 -45.49
N ILE A 463 46.50 -49.30 -45.63
CA ILE A 463 45.16 -49.00 -45.12
C ILE A 463 44.86 -50.00 -44.01
N GLU A 464 44.52 -49.48 -42.83
CA GLU A 464 44.02 -50.27 -41.72
C GLU A 464 42.52 -50.02 -41.53
N GLU A 465 41.81 -51.11 -41.31
CA GLU A 465 40.40 -51.18 -40.91
C GLU A 465 40.31 -51.77 -39.52
N ALA A 466 39.46 -51.21 -38.66
CA ALA A 466 39.14 -51.73 -37.34
C ALA A 466 37.62 -51.66 -37.10
N CYS A 467 37.09 -52.51 -36.23
CA CYS A 467 35.71 -52.39 -35.76
C CYS A 467 35.64 -51.57 -34.46
N GLU A 468 36.77 -51.28 -33.82
CA GLU A 468 36.87 -50.40 -32.66
C GLU A 468 37.60 -49.07 -32.96
N PRO A 469 37.14 -47.93 -32.40
CA PRO A 469 37.68 -46.60 -32.69
C PRO A 469 39.14 -46.39 -32.22
N ASP A 470 39.61 -47.20 -31.28
CA ASP A 470 41.00 -47.18 -30.79
C ASP A 470 41.94 -48.06 -31.63
N PHE A 471 41.41 -48.72 -32.68
CA PHE A 471 42.12 -49.70 -33.49
C PHE A 471 42.71 -50.84 -32.65
N ALA A 472 41.98 -51.33 -31.65
CA ALA A 472 42.35 -52.52 -30.88
C ALA A 472 42.34 -53.81 -31.72
N ASP A 473 41.59 -53.85 -32.83
CA ASP A 473 41.43 -54.98 -33.73
C ASP A 473 41.82 -54.67 -35.20
N PRO A 474 43.01 -54.11 -35.48
CA PRO A 474 43.32 -53.60 -36.80
C PRO A 474 43.59 -54.74 -37.79
N THR A 475 42.93 -54.69 -38.93
CA THR A 475 43.14 -55.57 -40.07
C THR A 475 43.62 -54.76 -41.26
N ILE A 476 44.70 -55.21 -41.91
CA ILE A 476 45.23 -54.56 -43.11
C ILE A 476 44.34 -54.91 -44.30
N VAL A 477 43.77 -53.89 -44.94
CA VAL A 477 42.92 -54.07 -46.12
C VAL A 477 43.74 -53.82 -47.37
N ARG A 478 43.90 -54.87 -48.19
CA ARG A 478 44.54 -54.77 -49.51
C ARG A 478 43.48 -54.71 -50.60
N PRO A 479 43.50 -53.71 -51.50
CA PRO A 479 42.57 -53.70 -52.64
C PRO A 479 42.80 -54.93 -53.53
N ALA A 480 41.73 -55.42 -54.16
CA ALA A 480 41.80 -56.56 -55.08
C ALA A 480 42.74 -56.23 -56.25
N SER A 481 43.62 -57.17 -56.59
CA SER A 481 44.84 -56.97 -57.41
C SER A 481 44.63 -56.63 -58.89
N ASP A 482 43.42 -56.29 -59.34
CA ASP A 482 43.14 -55.80 -60.70
C ASP A 482 42.49 -54.39 -60.75
N GLU A 483 42.33 -53.72 -59.60
CA GLU A 483 41.92 -52.31 -59.54
C GLU A 483 42.95 -51.52 -58.69
N SER A 484 44.16 -51.39 -59.24
CA SER A 484 45.17 -50.45 -58.72
C SER A 484 44.61 -49.03 -58.72
N ALA A 485 44.76 -48.32 -57.59
CA ALA A 485 44.42 -46.91 -57.41
C ALA A 485 44.70 -46.08 -58.68
N THR A 486 43.64 -45.76 -59.42
CA THR A 486 43.76 -44.99 -60.67
C THR A 486 44.05 -43.54 -60.33
N LEU A 487 45.20 -43.02 -60.77
CA LEU A 487 45.51 -41.60 -60.82
C LEU A 487 44.46 -40.88 -61.69
N TRP A 488 43.50 -40.22 -61.04
CA TRP A 488 42.75 -39.11 -61.65
C TRP A 488 43.57 -37.81 -61.46
N PRO A 489 43.48 -36.80 -62.34
CA PRO A 489 44.40 -35.67 -62.35
C PRO A 489 44.33 -34.87 -61.04
N GLY A 490 45.47 -34.75 -60.37
CA GLY A 490 45.67 -33.97 -59.14
C GLY A 490 45.74 -34.84 -57.89
N ASP A 491 46.95 -35.10 -57.40
CA ASP A 491 47.41 -35.45 -56.04
C ASP A 491 46.47 -36.18 -55.05
N VAL A 492 45.44 -36.89 -55.51
CA VAL A 492 44.42 -37.54 -54.69
C VAL A 492 44.43 -39.04 -55.02
N MET A 493 44.69 -39.83 -53.99
CA MET A 493 44.61 -41.29 -54.04
C MET A 493 43.21 -41.71 -53.62
N GLN A 494 42.64 -42.69 -54.33
CA GLN A 494 41.34 -43.26 -54.01
C GLN A 494 41.39 -44.78 -54.05
N THR A 495 40.65 -45.42 -53.16
CA THR A 495 40.45 -46.86 -53.14
C THR A 495 39.01 -47.19 -52.78
N ARG A 496 38.47 -48.22 -53.43
CA ARG A 496 37.09 -48.67 -53.24
C ARG A 496 37.08 -50.02 -52.55
N LEU A 497 36.31 -50.12 -51.48
CA LEU A 497 36.09 -51.36 -50.73
C LEU A 497 34.65 -51.83 -50.97
N PRO A 498 34.41 -52.82 -51.86
CA PRO A 498 33.07 -53.29 -52.17
C PRO A 498 32.50 -54.23 -51.08
N ASN A 499 31.17 -54.23 -50.93
CA ASN A 499 30.39 -55.19 -50.14
C ASN A 499 30.71 -55.27 -48.64
N ARG A 500 30.72 -54.13 -47.93
CA ARG A 500 30.73 -54.13 -46.46
C ARG A 500 29.33 -54.45 -45.92
N THR A 501 29.26 -55.32 -44.92
CA THR A 501 28.04 -55.59 -44.16
C THR A 501 27.68 -54.40 -43.28
N ALA A 502 26.45 -54.30 -42.79
CA ALA A 502 26.06 -53.23 -41.89
C ALA A 502 26.91 -53.22 -40.61
N GLY A 503 27.35 -52.04 -40.19
CA GLY A 503 28.24 -51.85 -39.05
C GLY A 503 29.17 -50.64 -39.20
N ASP A 504 29.85 -50.30 -38.11
CA ASP A 504 30.80 -49.19 -38.05
C ASP A 504 32.21 -49.71 -38.31
N TYR A 505 32.89 -49.13 -39.29
CA TYR A 505 34.27 -49.49 -39.65
C TYR A 505 35.15 -48.25 -39.56
N PHE A 506 36.23 -48.33 -38.81
CA PHE A 506 37.21 -47.26 -38.64
C PHE A 506 38.37 -47.46 -39.60
N TYR A 507 38.74 -46.41 -40.34
CA TYR A 507 39.82 -46.45 -41.32
C TYR A 507 40.89 -45.42 -41.00
N ARG A 508 42.15 -45.82 -41.21
CA ARG A 508 43.29 -44.91 -41.25
C ARG A 508 44.29 -45.34 -42.31
N VAL A 509 44.98 -44.37 -42.90
CA VAL A 509 45.99 -44.60 -43.94
C VAL A 509 47.33 -44.00 -43.57
N ARG A 510 48.41 -44.66 -44.00
CA ARG A 510 49.77 -44.11 -43.92
C ARG A 510 50.61 -44.53 -45.11
N ALA A 511 51.63 -43.72 -45.42
CA ALA A 511 52.65 -44.08 -46.39
C ALA A 511 53.65 -45.07 -45.78
N GLU A 512 54.00 -46.11 -46.54
CA GLU A 512 55.08 -47.04 -46.20
C GLU A 512 56.30 -46.71 -47.05
N ARG A 513 57.41 -46.35 -46.40
CA ARG A 513 58.67 -45.95 -47.05
C ARG A 513 59.77 -46.90 -46.60
N ASP A 514 60.78 -47.08 -47.45
CA ASP A 514 62.01 -47.81 -47.07
C ASP A 514 62.73 -47.18 -45.86
N SER A 515 62.49 -45.88 -45.60
CA SER A 515 63.01 -45.13 -44.45
C SER A 515 62.20 -45.29 -43.16
N GLY A 516 61.10 -46.07 -43.17
CA GLY A 516 60.15 -46.21 -42.06
C GLY A 516 58.77 -45.62 -42.37
N ALA A 517 57.74 -46.12 -41.69
CA ALA A 517 56.34 -45.72 -41.93
C ALA A 517 56.06 -44.28 -41.51
N GLY A 518 55.29 -43.54 -42.34
CA GLY A 518 54.83 -42.19 -42.02
C GLY A 518 53.74 -42.17 -40.94
N PRO A 519 53.37 -40.97 -40.43
CA PRO A 519 52.28 -40.83 -39.48
C PRO A 519 50.95 -41.29 -40.09
N TRP A 520 50.06 -41.80 -39.24
CA TRP A 520 48.70 -42.13 -39.62
C TRP A 520 47.88 -40.87 -39.93
N SER A 521 46.92 -41.00 -40.84
CA SER A 521 45.88 -40.00 -41.07
C SER A 521 45.02 -39.77 -39.83
N ASN A 522 44.13 -38.77 -39.90
CA ASN A 522 42.93 -38.81 -39.05
C ASN A 522 42.19 -40.15 -39.26
N ALA A 523 41.65 -40.69 -38.18
CA ALA A 523 40.72 -41.81 -38.26
C ALA A 523 39.38 -41.30 -38.81
N VAL A 524 38.81 -42.03 -39.76
CA VAL A 524 37.46 -41.78 -40.27
C VAL A 524 36.59 -42.99 -39.99
N VAL A 525 35.29 -42.77 -39.76
CA VAL A 525 34.32 -43.84 -39.53
C VAL A 525 33.43 -43.99 -40.76
N ALA A 526 33.23 -45.23 -41.20
CA ALA A 526 32.22 -45.62 -42.16
C ALA A 526 31.10 -46.30 -41.42
N GLU A 527 30.02 -45.56 -41.18
CA GLU A 527 28.78 -46.13 -40.68
C GLU A 527 28.04 -46.73 -41.89
N VAL A 528 28.13 -48.05 -42.08
CA VAL A 528 27.41 -48.74 -43.15
C VAL A 528 26.02 -49.08 -42.63
N PRO A 529 24.95 -48.38 -43.08
CA PRO A 529 23.63 -48.53 -42.48
C PRO A 529 23.00 -49.88 -42.83
N ASP A 530 22.38 -50.53 -41.85
CA ASP A 530 21.38 -51.56 -42.10
C ASP A 530 20.11 -50.86 -42.63
N GLY A 531 19.52 -51.38 -43.71
CA GLY A 531 18.53 -50.66 -44.53
C GLY A 531 17.51 -49.80 -43.77
N GLU A 532 17.37 -48.55 -44.22
CA GLU A 532 16.38 -47.52 -43.84
C GLU A 532 16.24 -47.20 -42.33
N GLN A 533 16.97 -46.17 -41.87
CA GLN A 533 16.33 -45.02 -41.21
C GLN A 533 17.22 -43.79 -41.06
N THR A 534 16.55 -42.65 -41.19
CA THR A 534 16.99 -41.27 -41.06
C THR A 534 17.34 -40.88 -39.61
N LEU A 535 18.58 -40.45 -39.37
CA LEU A 535 19.01 -39.66 -38.21
C LEU A 535 19.35 -38.22 -38.67
N PRO A 536 19.31 -37.22 -37.77
CA PRO A 536 19.29 -35.80 -38.14
C PRO A 536 20.59 -35.36 -38.83
N ARG A 537 20.42 -34.49 -39.82
CA ARG A 537 21.48 -33.87 -40.63
C ARG A 537 22.47 -33.09 -39.75
N TYR A 538 23.70 -33.56 -39.63
CA TYR A 538 24.87 -32.84 -39.07
C TYR A 538 25.35 -31.68 -39.97
N GLU A 539 24.43 -30.84 -40.47
CA GLU A 539 24.73 -29.81 -41.46
C GLU A 539 25.03 -28.41 -40.87
N HIS A 540 25.09 -28.24 -39.55
CA HIS A 540 25.37 -26.94 -38.93
C HIS A 540 26.70 -26.92 -38.18
N PHE A 541 27.79 -26.68 -38.91
CA PHE A 541 29.02 -26.17 -38.32
C PHE A 541 28.72 -24.83 -37.61
N LEU A 542 29.13 -24.69 -36.34
CA LEU A 542 29.01 -23.42 -35.63
C LEU A 542 29.93 -22.39 -36.29
N PRO A 543 29.47 -21.15 -36.52
CA PRO A 543 30.30 -20.08 -37.07
C PRO A 543 31.57 -19.86 -36.24
N CYS A 544 32.73 -19.72 -36.88
CA CYS A 544 34.02 -19.48 -36.20
C CYS A 544 34.08 -18.16 -35.41
N ASN A 545 33.04 -17.32 -35.49
CA ASN A 545 32.90 -16.06 -34.76
C ASN A 545 31.97 -16.16 -33.54
N LEU A 546 31.63 -17.37 -33.07
CA LEU A 546 30.86 -17.57 -31.84
C LEU A 546 31.64 -16.99 -30.63
N ARG A 547 31.16 -15.87 -30.08
CA ARG A 547 31.75 -15.25 -28.88
C ARG A 547 31.06 -15.78 -27.64
N VAL A 548 31.82 -16.41 -26.73
CA VAL A 548 31.32 -16.76 -25.40
C VAL A 548 31.05 -15.45 -24.64
N MET A 549 29.80 -15.26 -24.22
CA MET A 549 29.43 -14.12 -23.38
C MET A 549 29.76 -14.43 -21.92
N GLU A 550 30.47 -13.51 -21.26
CA GLU A 550 30.76 -13.64 -19.84
C GLU A 550 29.47 -13.72 -19.01
N THR A 551 29.47 -14.65 -18.06
CA THR A 551 28.35 -14.85 -17.14
C THR A 551 28.34 -13.72 -16.11
N PRO A 552 27.24 -12.98 -15.93
CA PRO A 552 27.18 -11.95 -14.90
C PRO A 552 27.28 -12.56 -13.50
N GLU A 553 27.92 -11.86 -12.57
CA GLU A 553 27.91 -12.20 -11.15
C GLU A 553 26.87 -11.33 -10.43
N LEU A 554 25.87 -11.97 -9.83
CA LEU A 554 24.73 -11.32 -9.18
C LEU A 554 24.95 -11.21 -7.68
N GLN A 555 24.70 -10.03 -7.13
CA GLN A 555 24.78 -9.75 -5.71
C GLN A 555 23.60 -8.90 -5.23
N ILE A 556 23.34 -8.98 -3.93
CA ILE A 556 22.32 -8.16 -3.25
C ILE A 556 23.02 -6.86 -2.83
N ALA A 557 22.80 -5.79 -3.59
CA ALA A 557 23.35 -4.46 -3.28
C ALA A 557 22.69 -3.84 -2.04
N ALA A 558 21.38 -4.06 -1.86
CA ALA A 558 20.64 -3.68 -0.66
C ALA A 558 19.65 -4.80 -0.31
N ALA A 559 19.74 -5.30 0.93
CA ALA A 559 18.79 -6.26 1.48
C ALA A 559 17.36 -5.66 1.52
N PRO A 560 16.31 -6.49 1.49
CA PRO A 560 14.94 -6.01 1.55
C PRO A 560 14.69 -5.20 2.84
N ASP A 561 14.14 -4.00 2.68
CA ASP A 561 13.65 -3.18 3.79
C ASP A 561 12.29 -3.70 4.32
N ASP A 562 11.73 -3.03 5.34
CA ASP A 562 10.44 -3.39 5.95
C ASP A 562 9.26 -3.31 4.96
N ASN A 563 9.42 -2.60 3.85
CA ASN A 563 8.44 -2.50 2.77
C ASN A 563 8.69 -3.53 1.64
N GLY A 564 9.67 -4.42 1.81
CA GLY A 564 10.06 -5.39 0.80
C GLY A 564 10.78 -4.79 -0.41
N THR A 565 11.34 -3.58 -0.27
CA THR A 565 12.17 -2.97 -1.32
C THR A 565 13.60 -3.47 -1.22
N LEU A 566 14.13 -4.06 -2.29
CA LEU A 566 15.50 -4.55 -2.37
C LEU A 566 16.20 -4.09 -3.64
N THR A 567 17.53 -4.08 -3.63
CA THR A 567 18.32 -3.73 -4.82
C THR A 567 19.28 -4.86 -5.17
N LEU A 568 19.20 -5.32 -6.40
CA LEU A 568 20.12 -6.27 -7.01
C LEU A 568 21.14 -5.51 -7.86
N SER A 569 22.39 -5.97 -7.86
CA SER A 569 23.40 -5.48 -8.80
C SER A 569 24.23 -6.62 -9.36
N TRP A 570 24.78 -6.42 -10.55
CA TRP A 570 25.67 -7.37 -11.20
C TRP A 570 26.78 -6.68 -11.99
N ASN A 571 27.83 -7.42 -12.30
CA ASN A 571 28.97 -6.86 -13.04
C ASN A 571 28.59 -6.58 -14.51
N PRO A 572 29.01 -5.43 -15.08
CA PRO A 572 28.77 -5.11 -16.48
C PRO A 572 29.54 -6.06 -17.42
N SER A 573 28.88 -6.48 -18.50
CA SER A 573 29.52 -7.16 -19.61
C SER A 573 30.47 -6.22 -20.36
N PRO A 574 31.63 -6.71 -20.84
CA PRO A 574 32.56 -5.91 -21.64
C PRO A 574 32.02 -5.58 -23.05
N ASN A 575 30.92 -6.21 -23.47
CA ASN A 575 30.32 -6.01 -24.79
C ASN A 575 29.33 -4.83 -24.77
N ALA A 576 29.44 -3.94 -25.76
CA ALA A 576 28.48 -2.85 -25.96
C ALA A 576 27.14 -3.39 -26.52
N GLY A 577 26.01 -2.78 -26.12
CA GLY A 577 24.68 -3.15 -26.62
C GLY A 577 24.03 -4.36 -25.92
N VAL A 578 24.62 -4.85 -24.84
CA VAL A 578 24.07 -5.96 -24.03
C VAL A 578 22.86 -5.50 -23.22
N ARG A 579 21.79 -6.30 -23.25
CA ARG A 579 20.66 -6.22 -22.30
C ARG A 579 20.73 -7.36 -21.30
N TYR A 580 20.20 -7.15 -20.11
CA TYR A 580 20.12 -8.15 -19.05
C TYR A 580 18.69 -8.59 -18.83
N ILE A 581 18.49 -9.90 -18.74
CA ILE A 581 17.22 -10.52 -18.36
C ILE A 581 17.37 -10.98 -16.91
N VAL A 582 16.53 -10.45 -16.02
CA VAL A 582 16.46 -10.87 -14.61
C VAL A 582 15.25 -11.79 -14.44
N GLU A 583 15.47 -12.97 -13.86
CA GLU A 583 14.41 -13.93 -13.53
C GLU A 583 14.23 -14.06 -12.02
N GLU A 584 12.97 -14.29 -11.62
CA GLU A 584 12.56 -14.59 -10.26
C GLU A 584 11.89 -15.97 -10.19
N ALA A 585 12.20 -16.74 -9.14
CA ALA A 585 11.50 -17.98 -8.79
C ALA A 585 11.15 -18.03 -7.30
N ALA A 586 10.05 -18.71 -6.96
CA ALA A 586 9.67 -18.99 -5.57
C ALA A 586 10.35 -20.25 -4.99
N ARG A 587 11.11 -20.97 -5.82
CA ARG A 587 11.73 -22.26 -5.51
C ARG A 587 13.19 -22.28 -5.97
N HIS A 588 14.03 -23.02 -5.24
CA HIS A 588 15.46 -23.17 -5.53
C HIS A 588 15.76 -23.97 -6.81
N ASP A 589 14.79 -24.75 -7.31
CA ASP A 589 14.88 -25.57 -8.52
C ASP A 589 14.51 -24.80 -9.80
N TRP A 590 14.20 -23.50 -9.70
CA TRP A 590 13.77 -22.62 -10.79
C TRP A 590 12.48 -23.07 -11.51
N ILE A 591 11.74 -24.03 -10.96
CA ILE A 591 10.42 -24.42 -11.49
C ILE A 591 9.46 -23.25 -11.27
N GLY A 592 8.84 -22.79 -12.35
CA GLY A 592 7.96 -21.61 -12.34
C GLY A 592 8.70 -20.28 -12.28
N ALA A 593 10.00 -20.26 -12.63
CA ALA A 593 10.73 -19.01 -12.83
C ALA A 593 10.06 -18.16 -13.93
N HIS A 594 10.02 -16.85 -13.74
CA HIS A 594 9.49 -15.91 -14.72
C HIS A 594 10.43 -14.72 -14.88
N THR A 595 10.43 -14.11 -16.06
CA THR A 595 11.18 -12.89 -16.34
C THR A 595 10.57 -11.73 -15.57
N LEU A 596 11.35 -11.16 -14.66
CA LEU A 596 10.96 -10.01 -13.86
C LEU A 596 11.21 -8.69 -14.60
N SER A 597 12.33 -8.58 -15.30
CA SER A 597 12.73 -7.35 -15.98
C SER A 597 13.74 -7.63 -17.10
N GLU A 598 13.67 -6.80 -18.14
CA GLU A 598 14.69 -6.68 -19.19
C GLU A 598 15.25 -5.25 -19.18
N THR A 599 16.55 -5.09 -18.96
CA THR A 599 17.16 -3.76 -18.77
C THR A 599 18.57 -3.68 -19.32
N ALA A 600 19.02 -2.49 -19.73
CA ALA A 600 20.42 -2.22 -20.05
C ALA A 600 21.24 -1.79 -18.83
N SER A 601 20.58 -1.55 -17.69
CA SER A 601 21.21 -1.22 -16.40
C SER A 601 21.88 -2.46 -15.78
N THR A 602 22.87 -2.24 -14.92
CA THR A 602 23.49 -3.28 -14.07
C THR A 602 22.95 -3.30 -12.64
N VAL A 603 21.95 -2.47 -12.38
CA VAL A 603 21.27 -2.35 -11.09
C VAL A 603 19.76 -2.39 -11.32
N LEU A 604 19.07 -3.17 -10.48
CA LEU A 604 17.61 -3.27 -10.46
C LEU A 604 17.11 -3.10 -9.02
N THR A 605 16.30 -2.08 -8.78
CA THR A 605 15.55 -1.92 -7.54
C THR A 605 14.15 -2.50 -7.71
N ILE A 606 13.79 -3.43 -6.84
CA ILE A 606 12.50 -4.10 -6.79
C ILE A 606 11.76 -3.53 -5.59
N TYR A 607 10.55 -3.00 -5.79
CA TYR A 607 9.77 -2.35 -4.75
C TYR A 607 8.62 -3.26 -4.27
N GLY A 608 8.30 -3.20 -2.98
CA GLY A 608 7.05 -3.74 -2.46
C GLY A 608 6.92 -5.26 -2.51
N ARG A 609 8.02 -6.03 -2.39
CA ARG A 609 7.92 -7.50 -2.42
C ARG A 609 7.18 -8.04 -1.19
N PRO A 610 6.19 -8.93 -1.36
CA PRO A 610 5.53 -9.58 -0.22
C PRO A 610 6.49 -10.44 0.60
N ALA A 611 6.15 -10.69 1.87
CA ALA A 611 6.89 -11.59 2.73
C ALA A 611 7.04 -12.99 2.11
N GLY A 612 8.26 -13.52 2.06
CA GLY A 612 8.54 -14.78 1.38
C GLY A 612 10.01 -14.99 1.06
N VAL A 613 10.30 -16.14 0.42
CA VAL A 613 11.62 -16.50 -0.08
C VAL A 613 11.61 -16.43 -1.59
N TYR A 614 12.51 -15.63 -2.16
CA TYR A 614 12.63 -15.41 -3.60
C TYR A 614 14.04 -15.74 -4.06
N TYR A 615 14.15 -16.30 -5.26
CA TYR A 615 15.39 -16.65 -5.93
C TYR A 615 15.54 -15.78 -7.17
N TYR A 616 16.68 -15.09 -7.30
CA TYR A 616 16.95 -14.24 -8.46
C TYR A 616 18.20 -14.70 -9.21
N ARG A 617 18.13 -14.64 -10.54
CA ARG A 617 19.28 -14.85 -11.44
C ARG A 617 19.21 -13.86 -12.60
N VAL A 618 20.35 -13.55 -13.19
CA VAL A 618 20.44 -12.65 -14.34
C VAL A 618 21.30 -13.26 -15.44
N ARG A 619 20.98 -12.99 -16.69
CA ARG A 619 21.83 -13.32 -17.85
C ARG A 619 21.97 -12.13 -18.78
N ALA A 620 23.08 -12.05 -19.48
CA ALA A 620 23.32 -11.08 -20.53
C ALA A 620 22.81 -11.61 -21.88
N VAL A 621 22.25 -10.73 -22.70
CA VAL A 621 21.73 -11.02 -24.03
C VAL A 621 22.23 -9.96 -25.00
N LEU A 622 22.80 -10.39 -26.11
CA LEU A 622 23.29 -9.56 -27.20
C LEU A 622 22.76 -10.13 -28.52
N GLU A 623 21.79 -9.46 -29.12
CA GLU A 623 21.08 -9.96 -30.31
C GLU A 623 20.49 -11.37 -30.05
N ASP A 624 21.01 -12.40 -30.74
CA ASP A 624 20.63 -13.81 -30.60
C ASP A 624 21.55 -14.60 -29.65
N ALA A 625 22.64 -14.00 -29.17
CA ALA A 625 23.56 -14.61 -28.22
C ALA A 625 23.14 -14.34 -26.78
N THR A 626 23.23 -15.37 -25.93
CA THR A 626 22.98 -15.24 -24.49
C THR A 626 24.15 -15.78 -23.70
N SER A 627 24.50 -15.14 -22.57
CA SER A 627 25.38 -15.75 -21.57
C SER A 627 24.66 -16.88 -20.84
N ASP A 628 25.42 -17.65 -20.06
CA ASP A 628 24.85 -18.47 -19.00
C ASP A 628 24.14 -17.59 -17.95
N TRP A 629 23.30 -18.21 -17.14
CA TRP A 629 22.71 -17.57 -15.97
C TRP A 629 23.76 -17.33 -14.87
N SER A 630 23.64 -16.21 -14.16
CA SER A 630 24.43 -15.88 -12.98
C SER A 630 24.30 -16.91 -11.86
N ASN A 631 25.13 -16.77 -10.82
CA ASN A 631 24.83 -17.37 -9.52
C ASN A 631 23.41 -16.94 -9.07
N GLY A 632 22.65 -17.87 -8.48
CA GLY A 632 21.34 -17.57 -7.95
C GLY A 632 21.44 -16.96 -6.55
N VAL A 633 20.89 -15.77 -6.34
CA VAL A 633 20.82 -15.17 -5.01
C VAL A 633 19.49 -15.47 -4.35
N VAL A 634 19.50 -15.78 -3.06
CA VAL A 634 18.30 -15.98 -2.25
C VAL A 634 18.02 -14.72 -1.43
N VAL A 635 16.81 -14.18 -1.58
CA VAL A 635 16.34 -13.01 -0.83
C VAL A 635 15.15 -13.44 0.01
N GLN A 636 15.23 -13.16 1.30
CA GLN A 636 14.14 -13.43 2.23
C GLN A 636 13.55 -12.12 2.70
N VAL A 637 12.35 -11.81 2.20
CA VAL A 637 11.60 -10.66 2.66
C VAL A 637 10.89 -11.05 3.94
N GLN A 638 11.23 -10.38 5.04
CA GLN A 638 10.62 -10.66 6.33
C GLN A 638 9.16 -10.22 6.33
N PRO A 639 8.24 -10.97 6.97
CA PRO A 639 6.96 -10.41 7.30
C PRO A 639 7.17 -9.21 8.23
N PRO A 640 6.48 -8.08 7.98
CA PRO A 640 6.60 -6.93 8.85
C PRO A 640 6.18 -7.33 10.28
N PRO A 641 6.77 -6.72 11.32
CA PRO A 641 6.32 -6.94 12.68
C PRO A 641 4.83 -6.63 12.78
N VAL A 642 4.06 -7.58 13.31
CA VAL A 642 2.62 -7.43 13.53
C VAL A 642 2.34 -7.26 15.01
N TRP A 643 1.26 -6.58 15.34
CA TRP A 643 0.72 -6.64 16.69
C TRP A 643 0.03 -7.98 16.90
N ALA A 644 0.43 -8.71 17.92
CA ALA A 644 -0.17 -9.99 18.28
C ALA A 644 -0.71 -9.95 19.71
N LEU A 645 -1.77 -10.73 19.97
CA LEU A 645 -2.26 -10.92 21.34
C LEU A 645 -1.15 -11.50 22.23
N ARG A 646 -1.05 -10.97 23.46
CA ARG A 646 -0.17 -11.56 24.48
C ARG A 646 -0.61 -12.98 24.78
N LEU A 647 0.31 -13.94 24.67
CA LEU A 647 0.02 -15.36 24.91
C LEU A 647 -0.48 -15.60 26.34
N PRO A 648 -1.44 -16.51 26.59
CA PRO A 648 -1.98 -16.77 27.93
C PRO A 648 -0.91 -17.04 29.00
N ALA A 649 -1.10 -16.53 30.21
CA ALA A 649 -0.20 -16.76 31.33
C ALA A 649 -0.32 -18.20 31.84
N SER A 650 0.82 -18.87 32.00
CA SER A 650 0.88 -20.26 32.49
C SER A 650 0.66 -20.34 34.00
N ASP A 651 1.14 -19.36 34.77
CA ASP A 651 1.04 -19.34 36.23
C ASP A 651 -0.05 -18.36 36.74
N ARG A 652 -0.54 -18.59 37.96
CA ARG A 652 -1.58 -17.80 38.62
C ARG A 652 -1.15 -16.36 38.87
N LEU A 653 0.08 -16.12 39.32
CA LEU A 653 0.57 -14.76 39.62
C LEU A 653 0.61 -13.88 38.37
N GLU A 654 1.04 -14.44 37.23
CA GLU A 654 1.01 -13.75 35.94
C GLU A 654 -0.43 -13.48 35.46
N ARG A 655 -1.37 -14.41 35.73
CA ARG A 655 -2.79 -14.19 35.45
C ARG A 655 -3.38 -13.05 36.27
N GLU A 656 -3.05 -12.97 37.57
CA GLU A 656 -3.46 -11.87 38.45
C GLU A 656 -2.86 -10.53 37.99
N GLN A 657 -1.58 -10.49 37.63
CA GLN A 657 -0.92 -9.30 37.08
C GLN A 657 -1.55 -8.81 35.77
N ARG A 658 -2.05 -9.72 34.92
CA ARG A 658 -2.74 -9.34 33.68
C ARG A 658 -4.13 -8.77 33.90
N LEU A 659 -4.76 -9.06 35.04
CA LEU A 659 -6.03 -8.44 35.42
C LEU A 659 -5.85 -7.00 35.92
N THR A 660 -4.62 -6.49 36.07
CA THR A 660 -4.36 -5.13 36.60
C THR A 660 -5.16 -4.06 35.85
N THR A 661 -5.12 -4.06 34.51
CA THR A 661 -5.89 -3.11 33.70
C THR A 661 -7.39 -3.25 33.96
N LEU A 662 -7.93 -4.47 33.92
CA LEU A 662 -9.34 -4.72 34.13
C LEU A 662 -9.78 -4.31 35.54
N LEU A 663 -9.01 -4.67 36.58
CA LEU A 663 -9.30 -4.34 37.97
C LEU A 663 -9.26 -2.83 38.22
N ALA A 664 -8.30 -2.11 37.63
CA ALA A 664 -8.25 -0.65 37.72
C ALA A 664 -9.52 -0.01 37.12
N VAL A 665 -9.93 -0.45 35.93
CA VAL A 665 -11.16 0.02 35.29
C VAL A 665 -12.40 -0.33 36.12
N GLN A 666 -12.52 -1.56 36.59
CA GLN A 666 -13.66 -2.00 37.41
C GLN A 666 -13.75 -1.26 38.75
N ARG A 667 -12.62 -1.01 39.42
CA ARG A 667 -12.57 -0.21 40.67
C ARG A 667 -13.00 1.24 40.40
N ALA A 668 -12.53 1.85 39.32
CA ALA A 668 -12.92 3.20 38.95
C ALA A 668 -14.41 3.31 38.59
N LEU A 669 -14.96 2.33 37.86
CA LEU A 669 -16.40 2.23 37.59
C LEU A 669 -17.21 2.16 38.89
N LEU A 670 -16.79 1.33 39.84
CA LEU A 670 -17.45 1.21 41.14
C LEU A 670 -17.41 2.53 41.92
N ARG A 671 -16.26 3.23 41.95
CA ARG A 671 -16.14 4.55 42.59
C ARG A 671 -17.07 5.58 41.93
N MET A 672 -17.12 5.63 40.60
CA MET A 672 -17.98 6.54 39.86
C MET A 672 -19.46 6.24 40.09
N CYS A 673 -19.87 4.97 40.03
CA CYS A 673 -21.24 4.56 40.29
C CYS A 673 -21.67 4.84 41.73
N ALA A 674 -20.78 4.63 42.70
CA ALA A 674 -21.03 4.95 44.10
C ALA A 674 -21.14 6.47 44.33
N ALA A 675 -20.34 7.28 43.64
CA ALA A 675 -20.41 8.74 43.71
C ALA A 675 -21.71 9.30 43.09
N ARG A 676 -22.15 8.72 41.96
CA ARG A 676 -23.42 9.12 41.31
C ARG A 676 -24.66 8.64 42.05
N GLY A 677 -24.62 7.42 42.62
CA GLY A 677 -25.74 6.82 43.37
C GLY A 677 -26.91 6.33 42.51
N ASP A 678 -26.92 6.60 41.20
CA ASP A 678 -28.02 6.30 40.27
C ASP A 678 -27.61 5.40 39.07
N THR A 679 -26.36 4.93 39.05
CA THR A 679 -25.77 4.19 37.92
C THR A 679 -25.24 2.82 38.37
N PHE A 680 -25.48 1.78 37.56
CA PHE A 680 -24.93 0.44 37.77
C PHE A 680 -23.72 0.18 36.86
N ALA A 681 -22.67 -0.44 37.40
CA ALA A 681 -21.52 -0.92 36.63
C ALA A 681 -21.71 -2.39 36.22
N LEU A 682 -21.58 -2.70 34.93
CA LEU A 682 -21.53 -4.07 34.44
C LEU A 682 -20.07 -4.57 34.47
N LEU A 683 -19.73 -5.39 35.47
CA LEU A 683 -18.41 -5.97 35.63
C LEU A 683 -18.34 -7.33 34.91
N ALA A 684 -17.70 -7.36 33.74
CA ALA A 684 -17.48 -8.57 32.97
C ALA A 684 -16.08 -9.16 33.24
N LEU A 685 -15.91 -10.45 32.93
CA LEU A 685 -14.62 -11.15 32.98
C LEU A 685 -14.28 -11.73 31.60
N PRO A 686 -12.99 -11.96 31.29
CA PRO A 686 -12.57 -12.55 30.02
C PRO A 686 -13.18 -13.94 29.80
N GLU A 687 -13.40 -14.34 28.55
CA GLU A 687 -13.92 -15.67 28.19
C GLU A 687 -13.07 -16.84 28.74
N SER A 688 -11.77 -16.61 28.89
CA SER A 688 -10.83 -17.57 29.47
C SER A 688 -11.01 -17.75 30.99
N ALA A 689 -11.71 -16.84 31.68
CA ALA A 689 -11.91 -16.90 33.11
C ALA A 689 -12.73 -18.14 33.49
N ARG A 690 -12.40 -18.71 34.65
CA ARG A 690 -13.10 -19.83 35.28
C ARG A 690 -13.73 -19.37 36.59
N ALA A 691 -14.51 -20.27 37.22
CA ALA A 691 -15.20 -19.96 38.47
C ALA A 691 -14.24 -19.47 39.57
N ASP A 692 -13.05 -20.08 39.68
CA ASP A 692 -12.02 -19.68 40.64
C ASP A 692 -11.46 -18.29 40.34
N ASP A 693 -11.28 -17.94 39.06
CA ASP A 693 -10.83 -16.61 38.65
C ASP A 693 -11.86 -15.54 39.02
N ALA A 694 -13.17 -15.85 38.92
CA ALA A 694 -14.24 -14.93 39.31
C ALA A 694 -14.29 -14.67 40.83
N LEU A 695 -14.12 -15.73 41.63
CA LEU A 695 -14.00 -15.59 43.08
C LEU A 695 -12.76 -14.76 43.47
N ALA A 696 -11.61 -15.06 42.86
CA ALA A 696 -10.38 -14.32 43.09
C ALA A 696 -10.50 -12.84 42.68
N ALA A 697 -11.09 -12.56 41.52
CA ALA A 697 -11.34 -11.20 41.05
C ALA A 697 -12.22 -10.41 42.03
N THR A 698 -13.25 -11.04 42.60
CA THR A 698 -14.12 -10.40 43.60
C THR A 698 -13.34 -10.04 44.86
N THR A 699 -12.47 -10.94 45.35
CA THR A 699 -11.59 -10.66 46.48
C THR A 699 -10.63 -9.51 46.16
N LEU A 700 -10.01 -9.51 44.98
CA LEU A 700 -9.09 -8.45 44.52
C LEU A 700 -9.79 -7.10 44.35
N LEU A 701 -11.06 -7.06 43.91
CA LEU A 701 -11.83 -5.82 43.84
C LEU A 701 -12.03 -5.19 45.22
N THR A 702 -12.22 -6.02 46.25
CA THR A 702 -12.47 -5.58 47.63
C THR A 702 -11.21 -5.39 48.48
N SER A 703 -10.06 -5.91 48.04
CA SER A 703 -8.83 -5.83 48.81
C SER A 703 -8.30 -4.39 48.82
N ALA A 704 -8.18 -3.83 50.03
CA ALA A 704 -7.49 -2.57 50.28
C ALA A 704 -6.00 -2.78 49.97
N THR A 705 -5.63 -2.62 48.71
CA THR A 705 -4.24 -2.69 48.26
C THR A 705 -3.95 -1.40 47.52
N SER A 706 -3.42 -0.48 48.34
CA SER A 706 -2.54 0.68 48.08
C SER A 706 -2.69 1.39 46.75
#